data_AF-A0A2Z6UAK1-F1
#
_entry.id   AF-A0A2Z6UAK1-F1
#
_cell.length_a   1.000
_cell.length_b   1.000
_cell.length_c   1.000
_cell.angle_alpha   90.00
_cell.angle_beta   90.00
_cell.angle_gamma   90.00
#
_symmetry.space_group_name_H-M   'P 1'
#
loop_
_entity.id
_entity.type
_entity.pdbx_description
1 polymer ?
#
loop_
_entity_poly.entity_id
_entity_poly.type
_entity_poly.pdbx_seq_one_letter_code
_entity_poly.pdbx_strand_id
1 'polypeptide(L)'
;MQVRPTHTVRQTFKQSLIAATVSASMALISLNAFAQEQSDTTASDKKVEESFEVIEVTGIAESYRNAIAEKRNASTIVDALSSADIGALPDLSVAETLERITGVAGDRFKGNASEISIRGLGPFLGLSTVNGRAISSGSGNRSVAFSQFPSELVNGVVVYKAQQADLVEGGVSGTVDLKTIKPIDYGKERFQAEMRVNYNPYHARQNGEDGIGYRPSFSYTNSFDLDSGGKLGFAIGYAGADVSAPEESYNTSSTLRNCNSDFALDGGSNCSFSDSNAAANGGNAEDGPYYFIPNSFFYRQMKSEEDRDAMIFALQYQPNSDLDINIDAESSSRNYFEDRHDLLFDDGRRRIANWQANDAGALESYSGNSRISSYGEYRVRNEDYKGFGVNVDWNATDKLNVNFDASYSDTERYQTRTYTRFRSDRFYYDVSNAGSDNFLNVTNVYTNFDDPQGSSFDWTNSIQDLTFFDANSEARNYRFDISDNITAYRLDFDYLLESDVFNSVKVGVYRSNHDHDNFQEERRSLATPSGERDDKLAQVGANCAIDWPQKDYGEDANSPVSQWATYDTQCAYNVLVGDNDLSVDPSSPSSGDVVLSEDVTSLYAMLSFSTEWGDIPVDGNFGIRHVMTDIESIGTRNSYSVQTDPEGNILFNENSDTERNVINNDFSNTLPSLNLSVGLTDDLQLRFAAYSALSRPDMWFFGAGREIGGVDSSDEFTSVVEALEDNVRARGNPFLEALESNNLDLSLNYFMGADTLLSAAIYHKSFDARFDSQSEVENIIVDGQTYQVEVDGRPTILDESSSIKGLELTAQHRFSSLPAPFDGLGLVINYNHADSDFKTPEVGGSITDEVRDQIVPANIAGLSDNTLSSQVYWENDKVSARLSYKFRSEYLKPFGPSLAQTNRYVDDQSSLDFDLSYKITKNWTGRFQVINITNEPYVEQRVARGAFNRIEYSGTRYFLGLKYRM
;
A
#
# COMPACT_ATOMS: atom_id res chain seq x y z
N MET A 1 50.07 -11.51 -40.94
CA MET A 1 50.19 -11.40 -39.47
C MET A 1 49.02 -12.18 -38.90
N GLN A 2 49.30 -13.25 -38.16
CA GLN A 2 48.31 -14.26 -37.74
C GLN A 2 47.24 -13.65 -36.84
N VAL A 3 45.98 -13.73 -37.25
CA VAL A 3 44.81 -13.51 -36.40
C VAL A 3 44.40 -14.88 -35.86
N ARG A 4 44.51 -15.08 -34.54
CA ARG A 4 43.93 -16.21 -33.81
C ARG A 4 42.52 -15.80 -33.37
N PRO A 5 41.49 -16.66 -33.48
CA PRO A 5 40.20 -16.40 -32.88
C PRO A 5 40.16 -17.03 -31.48
N THR A 6 39.94 -16.21 -30.46
CA THR A 6 39.54 -16.65 -29.12
C THR A 6 38.70 -15.52 -28.54
N HIS A 7 37.37 -15.58 -28.67
CA HIS A 7 36.46 -14.90 -27.76
C HIS A 7 35.18 -15.71 -27.64
N THR A 8 34.90 -16.11 -26.40
CA THR A 8 33.83 -16.99 -25.96
C THR A 8 32.51 -16.23 -26.06
N VAL A 9 31.64 -16.71 -26.95
CA VAL A 9 30.24 -16.29 -27.05
C VAL A 9 29.53 -16.81 -25.80
N ARG A 10 28.74 -15.96 -25.12
CA ARG A 10 27.76 -16.37 -24.11
C ARG A 10 26.99 -17.56 -24.69
N GLN A 11 27.14 -18.78 -24.16
CA GLN A 11 26.27 -19.87 -24.55
C GLN A 11 24.88 -19.55 -23.99
N THR A 12 24.11 -18.79 -24.74
CA THR A 12 22.67 -18.74 -24.56
C THR A 12 22.18 -20.19 -24.59
N PHE A 13 21.38 -20.57 -23.58
CA PHE A 13 20.64 -21.82 -23.58
C PHE A 13 20.01 -21.98 -24.96
N LYS A 14 20.50 -22.97 -25.72
CA LYS A 14 20.15 -23.13 -27.13
C LYS A 14 18.67 -23.42 -27.22
N GLN A 15 17.86 -22.43 -27.59
CA GLN A 15 16.52 -22.65 -28.08
C GLN A 15 16.64 -23.52 -29.34
N SER A 16 16.38 -24.82 -29.21
CA SER A 16 16.35 -25.70 -30.35
C SER A 16 15.14 -25.32 -31.22
N LEU A 17 15.42 -24.66 -32.34
CA LEU A 17 14.50 -24.43 -33.45
C LEU A 17 14.10 -25.79 -34.06
N ILE A 18 13.08 -26.43 -33.51
CA ILE A 18 12.36 -27.52 -34.18
C ILE A 18 10.90 -27.09 -34.32
N ALA A 19 10.66 -26.16 -35.24
CA ALA A 19 9.34 -25.82 -35.75
C ALA A 19 9.39 -25.54 -37.26
N ALA A 20 10.00 -26.45 -38.02
CA ALA A 20 9.85 -26.51 -39.48
C ALA A 20 10.29 -27.88 -40.00
N THR A 21 9.39 -28.86 -40.00
CA THR A 21 9.29 -29.96 -41.02
C THR A 21 8.30 -31.04 -40.55
N VAL A 22 7.00 -30.75 -40.61
CA VAL A 22 5.99 -31.79 -40.81
C VAL A 22 5.54 -31.67 -42.26
N SER A 23 6.20 -32.41 -43.15
CA SER A 23 5.67 -33.00 -44.40
C SER A 23 6.82 -33.29 -45.37
N ALA A 24 7.33 -34.52 -45.36
CA ALA A 24 7.61 -35.32 -46.57
C ALA A 24 8.53 -36.52 -46.26
N SER A 25 7.91 -37.70 -46.28
CA SER A 25 8.43 -38.90 -46.97
C SER A 25 9.53 -39.74 -46.32
N MET A 26 9.10 -40.94 -45.90
CA MET A 26 9.89 -42.18 -45.98
C MET A 26 10.59 -42.32 -47.34
N ALA A 27 11.91 -42.53 -47.34
CA ALA A 27 12.59 -43.57 -48.13
C ALA A 27 14.10 -43.58 -47.85
N LEU A 28 14.64 -44.78 -47.70
CA LEU A 28 16.05 -45.13 -47.53
C LEU A 28 16.93 -44.69 -48.72
N ILE A 29 18.21 -44.36 -48.45
CA ILE A 29 19.45 -45.02 -48.95
C ILE A 29 20.66 -44.06 -48.87
N SER A 30 21.72 -44.61 -48.28
CA SER A 30 23.14 -44.28 -48.13
C SER A 30 23.92 -43.32 -49.08
N LEU A 31 24.98 -42.73 -48.49
CA LEU A 31 26.35 -42.38 -48.97
C LEU A 31 26.73 -40.90 -49.25
N ASN A 32 27.60 -40.40 -48.35
CA ASN A 32 28.78 -39.52 -48.48
C ASN A 32 28.91 -38.56 -49.70
N ALA A 33 29.04 -37.25 -49.42
CA ALA A 33 30.10 -36.39 -49.96
C ALA A 33 30.10 -35.00 -49.27
N PHE A 34 31.32 -34.49 -49.03
CA PHE A 34 31.62 -33.12 -48.58
C PHE A 34 31.06 -32.08 -49.55
N ALA A 35 30.38 -31.05 -49.02
CA ALA A 35 30.26 -29.75 -49.67
C ALA A 35 30.17 -28.65 -48.61
N GLN A 36 31.12 -27.74 -48.69
CA GLN A 36 31.23 -26.50 -47.96
C GLN A 36 30.27 -25.51 -48.61
N GLU A 37 29.26 -25.03 -47.88
CA GLU A 37 28.45 -23.89 -48.33
C GLU A 37 28.30 -22.90 -47.18
N GLN A 38 28.77 -21.69 -47.48
CA GLN A 38 28.87 -20.53 -46.63
C GLN A 38 27.49 -19.87 -46.54
N SER A 39 26.82 -20.02 -45.41
CA SER A 39 25.64 -19.22 -45.07
C SER A 39 26.11 -17.96 -44.33
N ASP A 40 26.06 -16.83 -45.03
CA ASP A 40 26.09 -15.50 -44.43
C ASP A 40 24.89 -15.36 -43.48
N THR A 41 25.15 -15.48 -42.17
CA THR A 41 24.28 -14.94 -41.14
C THR A 41 24.98 -13.75 -40.52
N THR A 42 24.56 -12.55 -40.92
CA THR A 42 24.79 -11.31 -40.19
C THR A 42 23.98 -11.42 -38.89
N ALA A 43 24.57 -12.01 -37.86
CA ALA A 43 24.05 -11.94 -36.51
C ALA A 43 24.49 -10.58 -35.94
N SER A 44 23.50 -9.73 -35.65
CA SER A 44 23.68 -8.50 -34.89
C SER A 44 24.23 -8.84 -33.50
N ASP A 45 25.45 -8.39 -33.23
CA ASP A 45 26.07 -8.35 -31.90
C ASP A 45 25.24 -7.44 -30.97
N LYS A 46 24.30 -8.00 -30.19
CA LYS A 46 23.83 -7.38 -28.95
C LYS A 46 24.57 -8.05 -27.79
N LYS A 47 25.57 -7.37 -27.25
CA LYS A 47 26.13 -7.68 -25.92
C LYS A 47 25.04 -7.42 -24.90
N VAL A 48 24.89 -8.35 -23.96
CA VAL A 48 23.80 -8.33 -23.00
C VAL A 48 24.11 -7.34 -21.89
N GLU A 49 23.59 -6.13 -22.02
CA GLU A 49 23.15 -5.36 -20.87
C GLU A 49 22.04 -6.13 -20.17
N GLU A 50 22.10 -6.20 -18.83
CA GLU A 50 20.98 -6.65 -17.99
C GLU A 50 19.87 -5.58 -17.94
N SER A 51 19.52 -4.99 -19.08
CA SER A 51 18.34 -4.15 -19.22
C SER A 51 17.16 -5.03 -19.64
N PHE A 52 16.13 -5.09 -18.79
CA PHE A 52 14.88 -5.80 -19.06
C PHE A 52 14.19 -5.17 -20.28
N GLU A 53 14.35 -5.78 -21.46
CA GLU A 53 13.70 -5.33 -22.70
C GLU A 53 12.28 -5.91 -22.74
N VAL A 54 11.30 -5.19 -22.17
CA VAL A 54 9.89 -5.61 -22.23
C VAL A 54 9.37 -5.44 -23.66
N ILE A 55 9.39 -6.53 -24.43
CA ILE A 55 8.91 -6.60 -25.82
C ILE A 55 7.39 -6.50 -25.87
N GLU A 56 6.84 -5.74 -26.83
CA GLU A 56 5.40 -5.60 -27.06
C GLU A 56 4.74 -6.96 -27.27
N VAL A 57 3.72 -7.23 -26.46
CA VAL A 57 2.92 -8.43 -26.62
C VAL A 57 1.48 -8.09 -27.01
N THR A 58 0.94 -8.89 -27.93
CA THR A 58 -0.48 -8.88 -28.23
C THR A 58 -1.08 -10.23 -27.87
N GLY A 59 -1.82 -10.29 -26.76
CA GLY A 59 -2.51 -11.49 -26.29
C GLY A 59 -1.99 -12.03 -24.97
N ILE A 60 -2.83 -12.81 -24.30
CA ILE A 60 -2.56 -13.39 -22.98
C ILE A 60 -1.40 -14.38 -23.06
N ALA A 61 -1.43 -15.29 -24.03
CA ALA A 61 -0.47 -16.38 -24.08
C ALA A 61 0.96 -15.90 -24.30
N GLU A 62 1.13 -14.97 -25.25
CA GLU A 62 2.44 -14.38 -25.54
C GLU A 62 2.97 -13.58 -24.34
N SER A 63 2.08 -13.01 -23.51
CA SER A 63 2.51 -12.18 -22.38
C SER A 63 3.19 -13.05 -21.35
N TYR A 64 2.60 -14.22 -21.11
CA TYR A 64 3.20 -15.20 -20.23
C TYR A 64 4.42 -15.90 -20.82
N ARG A 65 4.55 -16.05 -22.16
CA ARG A 65 5.80 -16.53 -22.77
C ARG A 65 6.95 -15.58 -22.47
N ASN A 66 6.70 -14.28 -22.59
CA ASN A 66 7.68 -13.26 -22.26
C ASN A 66 8.02 -13.30 -20.77
N ALA A 67 7.02 -13.37 -19.88
CA ALA A 67 7.28 -13.54 -18.45
C ALA A 67 8.13 -14.79 -18.13
N ILE A 68 7.88 -15.92 -18.81
CA ILE A 68 8.71 -17.13 -18.70
C ILE A 68 10.14 -16.88 -19.19
N ALA A 69 10.29 -16.20 -20.33
CA ALA A 69 11.61 -15.91 -20.91
C ALA A 69 12.43 -14.97 -20.00
N GLU A 70 11.80 -13.92 -19.49
CA GLU A 70 12.40 -13.00 -18.50
C GLU A 70 12.85 -13.78 -17.27
N LYS A 71 11.94 -14.61 -16.72
CA LYS A 71 12.26 -15.47 -15.59
C LYS A 71 13.38 -16.43 -15.91
N ARG A 72 13.52 -16.98 -17.12
CA ARG A 72 14.61 -17.91 -17.49
C ARG A 72 15.97 -17.21 -17.60
N ASN A 73 15.99 -15.97 -18.08
CA ASN A 73 17.21 -15.23 -18.41
C ASN A 73 17.75 -14.37 -17.27
N ALA A 74 16.95 -14.08 -16.24
CA ALA A 74 17.36 -13.27 -15.11
C ALA A 74 18.54 -13.88 -14.32
N SER A 75 19.45 -13.02 -13.86
CA SER A 75 20.59 -13.38 -13.00
C SER A 75 20.22 -13.50 -11.51
N THR A 76 19.02 -13.06 -11.12
CA THR A 76 18.43 -13.22 -9.79
C THR A 76 17.03 -13.83 -9.88
N ILE A 77 16.42 -14.12 -8.73
CA ILE A 77 15.06 -14.62 -8.64
C ILE A 77 14.09 -13.45 -8.84
N VAL A 78 13.43 -13.45 -9.99
CA VAL A 78 12.45 -12.43 -10.38
C VAL A 78 11.18 -13.07 -10.90
N ASP A 79 10.10 -12.29 -10.85
CA ASP A 79 8.90 -12.49 -11.63
C ASP A 79 8.59 -11.21 -12.41
N ALA A 80 7.96 -11.31 -13.58
CA ALA A 80 7.68 -10.16 -14.42
C ALA A 80 6.27 -10.23 -15.02
N LEU A 81 5.71 -9.06 -15.32
CA LEU A 81 4.48 -8.87 -16.08
C LEU A 81 4.74 -7.90 -17.23
N SER A 82 4.14 -8.18 -18.39
CA SER A 82 4.20 -7.28 -19.56
C SER A 82 3.01 -6.33 -19.63
N SER A 83 3.10 -5.27 -20.43
CA SER A 83 2.03 -4.31 -20.71
C SER A 83 0.73 -4.96 -21.16
N ALA A 84 0.81 -6.08 -21.88
CA ALA A 84 -0.37 -6.81 -22.34
C ALA A 84 -1.19 -7.36 -21.17
N ASP A 85 -0.55 -7.75 -20.07
CA ASP A 85 -1.24 -8.21 -18.85
C ASP A 85 -1.69 -7.07 -17.95
N ILE A 86 -0.87 -6.00 -17.82
CA ILE A 86 -1.18 -4.82 -16.98
C ILE A 86 -2.41 -4.08 -17.52
N GLY A 87 -2.49 -3.89 -18.85
CA GLY A 87 -3.63 -3.22 -19.49
C GLY A 87 -4.77 -4.15 -19.96
N ALA A 88 -4.75 -5.43 -19.59
CA ALA A 88 -5.78 -6.41 -20.00
C ALA A 88 -7.00 -6.46 -19.07
N LEU A 89 -6.87 -6.11 -17.79
CA LEU A 89 -8.02 -5.96 -16.88
C LEU A 89 -8.28 -4.47 -16.61
N PRO A 90 -9.47 -4.06 -16.14
CA PRO A 90 -9.72 -2.69 -15.72
C PRO A 90 -9.19 -2.50 -14.30
N ASP A 91 -7.98 -2.99 -14.04
CA ASP A 91 -7.31 -2.82 -12.75
C ASP A 91 -7.34 -1.31 -12.43
N LEU A 92 -7.84 -0.98 -11.24
CA LEU A 92 -8.03 0.42 -10.83
C LEU A 92 -6.68 1.08 -10.49
N SER A 93 -5.69 0.24 -10.19
CA SER A 93 -4.31 0.60 -9.92
C SER A 93 -3.36 -0.48 -10.46
N VAL A 94 -2.07 -0.16 -10.58
CA VAL A 94 -1.03 -1.15 -10.92
C VAL A 94 -0.91 -2.24 -9.84
N ALA A 95 -1.20 -1.92 -8.57
CA ALA A 95 -1.13 -2.87 -7.45
C ALA A 95 -2.05 -4.09 -7.67
N GLU A 96 -3.24 -3.89 -8.23
CA GLU A 96 -4.20 -4.97 -8.49
C GLU A 96 -3.72 -5.92 -9.60
N THR A 97 -2.95 -5.43 -10.58
CA THR A 97 -2.31 -6.29 -11.57
C THR A 97 -1.21 -7.13 -10.92
N LEU A 98 -0.45 -6.56 -9.99
CA LEU A 98 0.69 -7.24 -9.35
C LEU A 98 0.27 -8.44 -8.50
N GLU A 99 -0.98 -8.51 -8.04
CA GLU A 99 -1.57 -9.69 -7.39
C GLU A 99 -1.58 -10.96 -8.27
N ARG A 100 -1.22 -10.85 -9.55
CA ARG A 100 -1.03 -12.00 -10.45
C ARG A 100 0.33 -12.65 -10.30
N ILE A 101 1.29 -11.98 -9.67
CA ILE A 101 2.62 -12.51 -9.40
C ILE A 101 2.60 -13.35 -8.12
N THR A 102 3.32 -14.48 -8.13
CA THR A 102 3.42 -15.35 -6.95
C THR A 102 3.97 -14.60 -5.76
N GLY A 103 3.34 -14.78 -4.60
CA GLY A 103 3.76 -14.11 -3.38
C GLY A 103 3.67 -12.58 -3.48
N VAL A 104 2.78 -12.01 -4.28
CA VAL A 104 2.44 -10.58 -4.22
C VAL A 104 0.96 -10.44 -3.89
N ALA A 105 0.63 -9.58 -2.93
CA ALA A 105 -0.75 -9.32 -2.52
C ALA A 105 -0.96 -7.82 -2.28
N GLY A 106 -2.08 -7.27 -2.72
CA GLY A 106 -2.42 -5.87 -2.53
C GLY A 106 -3.03 -5.62 -1.15
N ASP A 107 -2.64 -4.53 -0.50
CA ASP A 107 -3.43 -4.01 0.63
C ASP A 107 -4.53 -3.09 0.09
N ARG A 108 -5.78 -3.38 0.48
CA ARG A 108 -6.96 -2.69 -0.01
C ARG A 108 -7.33 -1.53 0.91
N PHE A 109 -7.60 -0.38 0.31
CA PHE A 109 -8.19 0.76 0.98
C PHE A 109 -9.39 1.22 0.16
N LYS A 110 -10.58 1.16 0.75
CA LYS A 110 -11.85 1.52 0.09
C LYS A 110 -12.07 0.74 -1.23
N GLY A 111 -12.07 -0.58 -1.11
CA GLY A 111 -12.31 -1.51 -2.22
C GLY A 111 -11.15 -1.69 -3.21
N ASN A 112 -10.18 -0.78 -3.27
CA ASN A 112 -9.09 -0.81 -4.26
C ASN A 112 -7.73 -1.11 -3.60
N ALA A 113 -6.88 -1.91 -4.26
CA ALA A 113 -5.50 -2.11 -3.83
C ALA A 113 -4.67 -0.85 -4.10
N SER A 114 -4.02 -0.27 -3.09
CA SER A 114 -3.19 0.94 -3.22
C SER A 114 -1.71 0.71 -2.94
N GLU A 115 -1.40 -0.29 -2.12
CA GLU A 115 -0.05 -0.68 -1.73
C GLU A 115 0.13 -2.20 -1.93
N ILE A 116 1.36 -2.70 -1.90
CA ILE A 116 1.67 -4.12 -2.14
C ILE A 116 2.49 -4.72 -1.03
N SER A 117 2.24 -5.99 -0.75
CA SER A 117 3.04 -6.84 0.11
C SER A 117 3.70 -7.93 -0.73
N ILE A 118 4.95 -8.28 -0.41
CA ILE A 118 5.72 -9.30 -1.12
C ILE A 118 6.07 -10.41 -0.13
N ARG A 119 5.74 -11.66 -0.46
CA ARG A 119 5.91 -12.85 0.39
C ARG A 119 5.23 -12.70 1.76
N GLY A 120 4.11 -11.97 1.75
CA GLY A 120 3.36 -11.55 2.92
C GLY A 120 4.06 -10.49 3.78
N LEU A 121 5.29 -10.09 3.50
CA LEU A 121 5.87 -8.95 4.19
C LEU A 121 5.19 -7.65 3.72
N GLY A 122 4.69 -6.86 4.68
CA GLY A 122 3.91 -5.66 4.44
C GLY A 122 4.64 -4.58 3.61
N PRO A 123 3.90 -3.59 3.09
CA PRO A 123 4.44 -2.58 2.17
C PRO A 123 5.66 -1.82 2.69
N PHE A 124 5.73 -1.54 4.00
CA PHE A 124 6.86 -0.83 4.62
C PHE A 124 8.21 -1.55 4.52
N LEU A 125 8.22 -2.86 4.23
CA LEU A 125 9.43 -3.65 4.01
C LEU A 125 9.79 -3.79 2.52
N GLY A 126 8.96 -3.28 1.62
CA GLY A 126 9.20 -3.27 0.18
C GLY A 126 9.92 -2.01 -0.29
N LEU A 127 10.36 -2.04 -1.55
CA LEU A 127 10.77 -0.86 -2.29
C LEU A 127 10.05 -0.86 -3.64
N SER A 128 9.59 0.31 -4.07
CA SER A 128 9.02 0.50 -5.40
C SER A 128 9.85 1.53 -6.17
N THR A 129 10.17 1.24 -7.43
CA THR A 129 10.92 2.12 -8.32
C THR A 129 10.25 2.25 -9.68
N VAL A 130 10.56 3.32 -10.39
CA VAL A 130 10.25 3.48 -11.82
C VAL A 130 11.58 3.56 -12.55
N ASN A 131 11.81 2.64 -13.48
CA ASN A 131 13.08 2.50 -14.20
C ASN A 131 14.30 2.41 -13.25
N GLY A 132 14.13 1.76 -12.09
CA GLY A 132 15.17 1.65 -11.07
C GLY A 132 15.45 2.94 -10.26
N ARG A 133 14.60 3.97 -10.35
CA ARG A 133 14.67 5.22 -9.56
C ARG A 133 13.63 5.18 -8.44
N ALA A 134 14.03 5.60 -7.24
CA ALA A 134 13.10 5.77 -6.11
C ALA A 134 12.04 6.84 -6.44
N ILE A 135 10.88 6.72 -5.82
CA ILE A 135 9.72 7.57 -6.10
C ILE A 135 9.21 8.15 -4.78
N SER A 136 8.89 9.44 -4.76
CA SER A 136 8.23 10.09 -3.63
C SER A 136 6.78 9.60 -3.42
N SER A 137 6.23 9.84 -2.22
CA SER A 137 4.90 9.37 -1.84
C SER A 137 4.08 10.38 -1.05
N GLY A 138 2.77 10.44 -1.35
CA GLY A 138 1.76 11.21 -0.62
C GLY A 138 1.03 10.40 0.47
N SER A 139 1.44 9.16 0.75
CA SER A 139 0.90 8.36 1.86
C SER A 139 1.44 8.80 3.22
N GLY A 140 2.60 9.45 3.20
CA GLY A 140 3.41 9.85 4.33
C GLY A 140 4.34 8.74 4.86
N ASN A 141 4.02 7.48 4.63
CA ASN A 141 4.97 6.39 4.84
C ASN A 141 5.91 6.28 3.62
N ARG A 142 6.80 5.28 3.59
CA ARG A 142 7.69 5.05 2.44
C ARG A 142 7.06 4.24 1.30
N SER A 143 5.81 3.82 1.47
CA SER A 143 5.09 3.00 0.50
C SER A 143 4.55 3.88 -0.63
N VAL A 144 4.79 3.46 -1.87
CA VAL A 144 4.28 4.17 -3.05
C VAL A 144 2.79 3.89 -3.22
N ALA A 145 1.99 4.94 -3.33
CA ALA A 145 0.58 4.84 -3.69
C ALA A 145 0.42 4.52 -5.18
N PHE A 146 0.29 3.23 -5.54
CA PHE A 146 0.15 2.79 -6.93
C PHE A 146 -1.11 3.31 -7.63
N SER A 147 -2.06 3.91 -6.90
CA SER A 147 -3.18 4.65 -7.48
C SER A 147 -2.74 5.91 -8.26
N GLN A 148 -1.53 6.42 -8.02
CA GLN A 148 -0.97 7.57 -8.74
C GLN A 148 -0.52 7.20 -10.16
N PHE A 149 -0.21 5.93 -10.42
CA PHE A 149 0.31 5.44 -11.70
C PHE A 149 -0.78 4.67 -12.45
N PRO A 150 -1.36 5.22 -13.53
CA PRO A 150 -2.33 4.49 -14.34
C PRO A 150 -1.70 3.27 -15.00
N SER A 151 -2.37 2.12 -14.86
CA SER A 151 -2.00 0.86 -15.54
C SER A 151 -1.81 0.98 -17.05
N GLU A 152 -2.53 1.92 -17.68
CA GLU A 152 -2.54 2.18 -19.11
C GLU A 152 -1.22 2.78 -19.64
N LEU A 153 -0.41 3.38 -18.75
CA LEU A 153 0.85 4.03 -19.11
C LEU A 153 2.09 3.20 -18.74
N VAL A 154 1.93 2.10 -18.00
CA VAL A 154 3.03 1.21 -17.59
C VAL A 154 3.32 0.16 -18.66
N ASN A 155 4.58 0.01 -19.07
CA ASN A 155 4.98 -0.93 -20.11
C ASN A 155 5.28 -2.34 -19.58
N GLY A 156 5.67 -2.47 -18.32
CA GLY A 156 5.95 -3.74 -17.67
C GLY A 156 6.25 -3.54 -16.20
N VAL A 157 6.23 -4.63 -15.44
CA VAL A 157 6.70 -4.63 -14.03
C VAL A 157 7.60 -5.82 -13.80
N VAL A 158 8.70 -5.59 -13.10
CA VAL A 158 9.60 -6.63 -12.60
C VAL A 158 9.55 -6.63 -11.08
N VAL A 159 9.36 -7.79 -10.48
CA VAL A 159 9.40 -8.00 -9.04
C VAL A 159 10.64 -8.81 -8.70
N TYR A 160 11.62 -8.15 -8.11
CA TYR A 160 12.84 -8.79 -7.59
C TYR A 160 12.55 -9.38 -6.22
N LYS A 161 12.70 -10.69 -6.12
CA LYS A 161 12.51 -11.44 -4.87
C LYS A 161 13.80 -11.62 -4.09
N ALA A 162 14.94 -11.49 -4.77
CA ALA A 162 16.29 -11.54 -4.21
C ALA A 162 17.13 -10.34 -4.67
N GLN A 163 18.06 -9.88 -3.83
CA GLN A 163 18.84 -8.66 -4.06
C GLN A 163 20.16 -8.92 -4.83
N GLN A 164 20.65 -7.86 -5.46
CA GLN A 164 21.96 -7.75 -6.11
C GLN A 164 22.61 -6.43 -5.71
N ALA A 165 23.94 -6.32 -5.80
CA ALA A 165 24.65 -5.16 -5.29
C ALA A 165 24.39 -3.86 -6.07
N ASP A 166 23.98 -3.98 -7.34
CA ASP A 166 23.70 -2.85 -8.24
C ASP A 166 22.25 -2.38 -8.22
N LEU A 167 21.36 -3.09 -7.53
CA LEU A 167 20.03 -2.58 -7.20
C LEU A 167 20.14 -1.44 -6.17
N VAL A 168 19.21 -0.48 -6.24
CA VAL A 168 19.05 0.54 -5.20
C VAL A 168 18.72 -0.17 -3.89
N GLU A 169 19.38 0.23 -2.79
CA GLU A 169 19.14 -0.42 -1.50
C GLU A 169 17.72 -0.18 -0.98
N GLY A 170 17.15 -1.22 -0.39
CA GLY A 170 15.76 -1.26 0.06
C GLY A 170 15.15 -2.63 -0.22
N GLY A 171 13.92 -2.85 0.22
CA GLY A 171 13.14 -4.03 -0.17
C GLY A 171 13.58 -5.33 0.49
N VAL A 172 13.54 -5.40 1.83
CA VAL A 172 13.64 -6.67 2.58
C VAL A 172 12.62 -7.70 2.09
N SER A 173 11.39 -7.26 1.81
CA SER A 173 10.34 -8.11 1.23
C SER A 173 10.57 -8.40 -0.26
N GLY A 174 11.16 -7.44 -0.97
CA GLY A 174 11.47 -7.45 -2.39
C GLY A 174 11.37 -6.04 -2.98
N THR A 175 11.72 -5.90 -4.26
CA THR A 175 11.65 -4.63 -4.98
C THR A 175 10.71 -4.77 -6.18
N VAL A 176 9.83 -3.80 -6.39
CA VAL A 176 8.97 -3.70 -7.57
C VAL A 176 9.44 -2.55 -8.44
N ASP A 177 9.77 -2.84 -9.69
CA ASP A 177 10.31 -1.88 -10.64
C ASP A 177 9.35 -1.74 -11.83
N LEU A 178 8.69 -0.60 -11.90
CA LEU A 178 7.80 -0.23 -13.00
C LEU A 178 8.64 0.23 -14.20
N LYS A 179 8.36 -0.33 -15.37
CA LYS A 179 9.07 0.00 -16.61
C LYS A 179 8.22 0.90 -17.49
N THR A 180 8.81 2.00 -17.93
CA THR A 180 8.24 2.84 -18.99
C THR A 180 8.68 2.36 -20.36
N ILE A 181 8.10 2.94 -21.42
CA ILE A 181 8.44 2.59 -22.79
C ILE A 181 9.73 3.31 -23.23
N LYS A 182 10.66 2.56 -23.84
CA LYS A 182 11.83 3.10 -24.54
C LYS A 182 11.55 3.13 -26.05
N PRO A 183 11.39 4.31 -26.68
CA PRO A 183 10.87 4.42 -28.05
C PRO A 183 11.74 3.77 -29.15
N ILE A 184 13.08 3.85 -29.06
CA ILE A 184 13.98 3.24 -30.04
C ILE A 184 14.01 1.73 -29.88
N ASP A 185 14.03 1.24 -28.63
CA ASP A 185 13.99 -0.19 -28.31
C ASP A 185 12.66 -0.81 -28.78
N TYR A 186 11.56 -0.05 -28.66
CA TYR A 186 10.27 -0.42 -29.22
C TYR A 186 10.29 -0.52 -30.76
N GLY A 187 11.02 0.38 -31.43
CA GLY A 187 11.41 0.26 -32.84
C GLY A 187 10.29 0.32 -33.89
N LYS A 188 9.06 0.64 -33.48
CA LYS A 188 7.89 0.74 -34.36
C LYS A 188 7.05 1.97 -34.04
N GLU A 189 6.34 2.48 -35.04
CA GLU A 189 5.27 3.44 -34.78
C GLU A 189 4.08 2.71 -34.12
N ARG A 190 3.55 3.28 -33.04
CA ARG A 190 2.29 2.82 -32.44
C ARG A 190 1.46 4.03 -32.07
N PHE A 191 0.20 4.00 -32.48
CA PHE A 191 -0.83 4.86 -31.91
C PHE A 191 -1.89 3.99 -31.25
N GLN A 192 -2.22 4.29 -30.01
CA GLN A 192 -3.28 3.63 -29.27
C GLN A 192 -4.18 4.67 -28.61
N ALA A 193 -5.49 4.48 -28.74
CA ALA A 193 -6.49 5.22 -28.00
C ALA A 193 -7.53 4.23 -27.46
N GLU A 194 -7.90 4.38 -26.20
CA GLU A 194 -8.92 3.54 -25.57
C GLU A 194 -9.88 4.43 -24.78
N MET A 195 -11.17 4.16 -24.91
CA MET A 195 -12.20 4.70 -24.04
C MET A 195 -12.82 3.54 -23.29
N ARG A 196 -12.72 3.54 -21.95
CA ARG A 196 -13.46 2.62 -21.09
C ARG A 196 -14.54 3.38 -20.36
N VAL A 197 -15.71 2.76 -20.28
CA VAL A 197 -16.84 3.24 -19.48
C VAL A 197 -17.06 2.21 -18.38
N ASN A 198 -17.10 2.64 -17.13
CA ASN A 198 -17.44 1.77 -16.01
C ASN A 198 -18.88 2.01 -15.58
N TYR A 199 -19.52 0.97 -15.06
CA TYR A 199 -20.79 1.04 -14.37
C TYR A 199 -20.62 0.42 -12.98
N ASN A 200 -20.83 1.24 -11.95
CA ASN A 200 -20.80 0.83 -10.55
C ASN A 200 -22.24 0.89 -9.99
N PRO A 201 -22.86 -0.27 -9.66
CA PRO A 201 -24.20 -0.31 -9.08
C PRO A 201 -24.35 0.49 -7.78
N TYR A 202 -23.33 0.49 -6.91
CA TYR A 202 -23.36 1.27 -5.65
C TYR A 202 -23.35 2.77 -5.92
N HIS A 203 -22.75 3.20 -7.04
CA HIS A 203 -22.86 4.59 -7.49
C HIS A 203 -24.22 4.89 -8.08
N ALA A 204 -24.78 3.99 -8.89
CA ALA A 204 -26.14 4.15 -9.43
C ALA A 204 -27.25 4.15 -8.35
N ARG A 205 -26.96 3.59 -7.17
CA ARG A 205 -27.83 3.69 -5.99
C ARG A 205 -27.88 5.10 -5.41
N GLN A 206 -26.86 5.94 -5.62
CA GLN A 206 -26.89 7.33 -5.18
C GLN A 206 -27.89 8.16 -6.02
N ASN A 207 -28.63 9.05 -5.37
CA ASN A 207 -29.64 9.87 -6.03
C ASN A 207 -28.98 10.92 -6.93
N GLY A 208 -29.47 11.03 -8.16
CA GLY A 208 -28.90 11.93 -9.17
C GLY A 208 -27.76 11.32 -9.97
N GLU A 209 -27.23 10.18 -9.54
CA GLU A 209 -26.13 9.48 -10.20
C GLU A 209 -26.64 8.36 -11.13
N ASP A 210 -25.93 8.14 -12.24
CA ASP A 210 -26.23 7.07 -13.20
C ASP A 210 -25.31 5.85 -13.04
N GLY A 211 -24.33 5.93 -12.13
CA GLY A 211 -23.34 4.88 -11.91
C GLY A 211 -22.23 4.82 -12.94
N ILE A 212 -22.20 5.74 -13.92
CA ILE A 212 -21.29 5.71 -15.04
C ILE A 212 -20.03 6.53 -14.73
N GLY A 213 -18.86 5.95 -14.97
CA GLY A 213 -17.60 6.67 -15.03
C GLY A 213 -16.86 6.37 -16.32
N TYR A 214 -15.73 7.03 -16.54
CA TYR A 214 -14.94 6.87 -17.76
C TYR A 214 -13.42 6.96 -17.52
N ARG A 215 -12.68 6.21 -18.35
CA ARG A 215 -11.22 6.15 -18.33
C ARG A 215 -10.68 6.25 -19.77
N PRO A 216 -10.42 7.47 -20.28
CA PRO A 216 -9.79 7.66 -21.57
C PRO A 216 -8.29 7.46 -21.44
N SER A 217 -7.68 6.78 -22.40
CA SER A 217 -6.23 6.73 -22.52
C SER A 217 -5.78 6.89 -23.97
N PHE A 218 -4.60 7.48 -24.11
CA PHE A 218 -3.95 7.77 -25.37
C PHE A 218 -2.46 7.46 -25.23
N SER A 219 -1.87 6.80 -26.22
CA SER A 219 -0.42 6.76 -26.33
C SER A 219 0.02 6.78 -27.78
N TYR A 220 1.14 7.44 -28.02
CA TYR A 220 1.82 7.46 -29.30
C TYR A 220 3.32 7.26 -29.07
N THR A 221 3.94 6.39 -29.85
CA THR A 221 5.40 6.25 -29.89
C THR A 221 5.87 6.07 -31.32
N ASN A 222 7.05 6.61 -31.63
CA ASN A 222 7.71 6.43 -32.90
C ASN A 222 9.23 6.60 -32.76
N SER A 223 9.98 5.98 -33.67
CA SER A 223 11.43 6.05 -33.77
C SER A 223 11.84 6.33 -35.22
N PHE A 224 12.82 7.21 -35.40
CA PHE A 224 13.29 7.69 -36.70
C PHE A 224 14.81 7.52 -36.79
N ASP A 225 15.27 7.07 -37.96
CA ASP A 225 16.68 7.19 -38.34
C ASP A 225 16.93 8.62 -38.86
N LEU A 226 17.90 9.32 -38.28
CA LEU A 226 18.29 10.67 -38.68
C LEU A 226 19.36 10.60 -39.79
N ASP A 227 19.13 11.33 -40.90
CA ASP A 227 20.01 11.35 -42.08
C ASP A 227 21.49 11.64 -41.78
N SER A 228 21.80 12.30 -40.66
CA SER A 228 23.16 12.67 -40.28
C SER A 228 23.49 12.50 -38.79
N GLY A 229 22.76 11.66 -38.04
CA GLY A 229 22.88 11.71 -36.56
C GLY A 229 22.34 10.56 -35.72
N GLY A 230 22.28 9.32 -36.22
CA GLY A 230 21.83 8.17 -35.41
C GLY A 230 20.31 8.03 -35.36
N LYS A 231 19.76 7.52 -34.25
CA LYS A 231 18.32 7.28 -34.08
C LYS A 231 17.73 8.21 -33.03
N LEU A 232 16.50 8.67 -33.26
CA LEU A 232 15.72 9.45 -32.31
C LEU A 232 14.35 8.82 -32.17
N GLY A 233 13.90 8.56 -30.95
CA GLY A 233 12.55 8.10 -30.69
C GLY A 233 11.87 8.91 -29.61
N PHE A 234 10.55 9.00 -29.68
CA PHE A 234 9.75 9.63 -28.64
C PHE A 234 8.51 8.80 -28.33
N ALA A 235 8.02 8.92 -27.11
CA ALA A 235 6.73 8.44 -26.68
C ALA A 235 6.00 9.49 -25.85
N ILE A 236 4.69 9.53 -25.99
CA ILE A 236 3.79 10.30 -25.15
C ILE A 236 2.61 9.42 -24.78
N GLY A 237 2.21 9.48 -23.53
CA GLY A 237 1.06 8.78 -22.97
C GLY A 237 0.23 9.73 -22.13
N TYR A 238 -1.09 9.57 -22.20
CA TYR A 238 -2.05 10.22 -21.34
C TYR A 238 -3.07 9.18 -20.86
N ALA A 239 -3.45 9.25 -19.59
CA ALA A 239 -4.55 8.46 -19.04
C ALA A 239 -5.34 9.33 -18.06
N GLY A 240 -6.63 9.48 -18.36
CA GLY A 240 -7.61 10.11 -17.49
C GLY A 240 -8.45 9.06 -16.77
N ALA A 241 -9.03 9.44 -15.63
CA ALA A 241 -10.07 8.70 -14.96
C ALA A 241 -11.03 9.67 -14.26
N ASP A 242 -12.32 9.44 -14.43
CA ASP A 242 -13.41 10.02 -13.66
C ASP A 242 -14.26 8.82 -13.26
N VAL A 243 -14.07 8.37 -12.02
CA VAL A 243 -14.62 7.12 -11.52
C VAL A 243 -15.12 7.27 -10.09
N SER A 244 -16.11 6.48 -9.74
CA SER A 244 -16.67 6.45 -8.39
C SER A 244 -16.56 5.07 -7.77
N ALA A 245 -16.28 5.05 -6.47
CA ALA A 245 -16.12 3.84 -5.68
C ALA A 245 -16.86 3.99 -4.33
N PRO A 246 -18.16 4.34 -4.32
CA PRO A 246 -18.92 4.45 -3.08
C PRO A 246 -19.02 3.08 -2.41
N GLU A 247 -19.15 3.12 -1.10
CA GLU A 247 -19.18 1.95 -0.24
C GLU A 247 -20.24 2.13 0.83
N GLU A 248 -20.83 1.01 1.22
CA GLU A 248 -21.70 0.93 2.38
C GLU A 248 -20.94 0.19 3.46
N SER A 249 -20.89 0.73 4.68
CA SER A 249 -20.17 0.05 5.76
C SER A 249 -20.79 0.20 7.14
N TYR A 250 -20.66 -0.85 7.93
CA TYR A 250 -20.70 -0.80 9.39
C TYR A 250 -19.28 -0.59 9.90
N ASN A 251 -19.10 0.28 10.91
CA ASN A 251 -17.80 0.59 11.47
C ASN A 251 -17.88 0.75 12.99
N THR A 252 -16.73 0.63 13.65
CA THR A 252 -16.54 0.96 15.07
C THR A 252 -15.48 2.03 15.26
N SER A 253 -15.46 2.68 16.43
CA SER A 253 -14.41 3.63 16.79
C SER A 253 -13.03 2.96 16.91
N SER A 254 -11.96 3.72 16.70
CA SER A 254 -10.57 3.25 16.86
C SER A 254 -10.17 2.83 18.27
N THR A 255 -11.01 3.01 19.30
CA THR A 255 -10.72 2.55 20.66
C THR A 255 -11.54 1.31 21.00
N LEU A 256 -10.94 0.34 21.68
CA LEU A 256 -11.56 -0.90 22.15
C LEU A 256 -11.12 -1.16 23.60
N ARG A 257 -12.03 -1.64 24.45
CA ARG A 257 -11.79 -1.89 25.88
C ARG A 257 -12.34 -3.25 26.28
N ASN A 258 -11.65 -3.98 27.16
CA ASN A 258 -12.22 -5.12 27.87
C ASN A 258 -13.06 -4.64 29.07
N CYS A 259 -14.27 -5.17 29.21
CA CYS A 259 -15.18 -4.86 30.31
C CYS A 259 -15.78 -6.17 30.86
N ASN A 260 -16.24 -6.15 32.11
CA ASN A 260 -16.90 -7.28 32.77
C ASN A 260 -18.11 -6.82 33.62
N SER A 261 -18.59 -5.59 33.41
CA SER A 261 -19.57 -4.97 34.30
C SER A 261 -21.00 -5.42 34.00
N ASP A 262 -21.61 -6.04 35.00
CA ASP A 262 -23.06 -6.11 35.14
C ASP A 262 -23.52 -4.94 36.04
N PHE A 263 -23.69 -3.75 35.45
CA PHE A 263 -24.52 -2.68 36.02
C PHE A 263 -23.98 -1.93 37.27
N ALA A 264 -23.08 -0.96 37.09
CA ALA A 264 -22.80 0.04 38.13
C ALA A 264 -23.89 1.14 38.14
N LEU A 265 -24.74 1.12 39.17
CA LEU A 265 -25.88 2.06 39.35
C LEU A 265 -25.47 3.49 39.72
N ASP A 266 -24.25 3.72 40.20
CA ASP A 266 -23.79 5.03 40.64
C ASP A 266 -22.55 5.50 39.88
N GLY A 267 -22.70 6.63 39.16
CA GLY A 267 -21.56 7.45 38.74
C GLY A 267 -20.90 7.09 37.40
N GLY A 268 -21.53 7.50 36.30
CA GLY A 268 -20.83 8.08 35.13
C GLY A 268 -19.87 7.25 34.25
N SER A 269 -19.36 6.08 34.63
CA SER A 269 -18.25 5.45 33.88
C SER A 269 -18.70 4.72 32.59
N ASN A 270 -17.91 4.91 31.52
CA ASN A 270 -17.98 4.20 30.24
C ASN A 270 -17.44 2.77 30.39
N CYS A 271 -18.31 1.88 30.87
CA CYS A 271 -18.02 0.53 31.38
C CYS A 271 -17.01 0.55 32.55
N SER A 272 -17.13 -0.41 33.46
CA SER A 272 -16.08 -0.71 34.43
C SER A 272 -15.56 -2.11 34.16
N PHE A 273 -14.25 -2.26 34.10
CA PHE A 273 -13.63 -3.52 34.47
C PHE A 273 -13.58 -3.48 36.00
N SER A 274 -14.65 -3.92 36.66
CA SER A 274 -14.73 -3.81 38.11
C SER A 274 -14.01 -4.99 38.75
N ASP A 275 -13.17 -4.68 39.73
CA ASP A 275 -13.77 -4.75 41.06
C ASP A 275 -13.90 -3.34 41.66
N SER A 276 -14.89 -3.15 42.53
CA SER A 276 -15.39 -1.88 43.08
C SER A 276 -14.40 -1.02 43.89
N ASN A 277 -13.09 -1.29 43.80
CA ASN A 277 -11.99 -0.57 44.46
C ASN A 277 -10.76 -0.29 43.58
N ALA A 278 -10.78 -0.57 42.27
CA ALA A 278 -9.61 -0.41 41.40
C ALA A 278 -9.27 1.05 41.01
N ALA A 279 -10.03 2.05 41.48
CA ALA A 279 -9.66 3.45 41.32
C ALA A 279 -8.54 3.92 42.28
N ALA A 280 -7.96 3.05 43.13
CA ALA A 280 -7.00 3.52 44.15
C ALA A 280 -5.75 2.66 44.45
N ASN A 281 -5.66 1.35 44.17
CA ASN A 281 -4.46 0.55 44.57
C ASN A 281 -4.29 -0.76 43.78
N GLY A 282 -3.86 -0.71 42.51
CA GLY A 282 -3.28 -1.83 41.74
C GLY A 282 -3.68 -3.26 42.11
N GLY A 283 -4.94 -3.65 41.86
CA GLY A 283 -5.45 -4.99 42.17
C GLY A 283 -5.83 -5.79 40.92
N ASN A 284 -5.22 -6.96 40.77
CA ASN A 284 -5.43 -7.98 39.73
C ASN A 284 -6.91 -8.45 39.65
N ALA A 285 -7.38 -8.78 38.44
CA ALA A 285 -8.66 -9.46 38.21
C ALA A 285 -8.44 -10.88 37.67
N GLU A 286 -8.64 -11.91 38.51
CA GLU A 286 -8.46 -13.33 38.10
C GLU A 286 -9.76 -14.10 37.83
N ASP A 287 -10.96 -13.61 38.15
CA ASP A 287 -12.17 -14.46 38.08
C ASP A 287 -13.41 -13.76 37.45
N GLY A 288 -13.71 -14.06 36.17
CA GLY A 288 -15.01 -13.76 35.53
C GLY A 288 -14.95 -13.65 34.00
N PRO A 289 -16.05 -13.95 33.26
CA PRO A 289 -16.09 -13.74 31.82
C PRO A 289 -16.05 -12.24 31.50
N TYR A 290 -15.33 -11.86 30.44
CA TYR A 290 -15.20 -10.48 29.97
C TYR A 290 -15.63 -10.38 28.49
N TYR A 291 -15.78 -9.14 28.02
CA TYR A 291 -16.05 -8.86 26.61
C TYR A 291 -15.31 -7.62 26.13
N PHE A 292 -15.04 -7.55 24.82
CA PHE A 292 -14.48 -6.36 24.17
C PHE A 292 -15.58 -5.48 23.59
N ILE A 293 -15.44 -4.16 23.79
CA ILE A 293 -16.42 -3.20 23.29
C ILE A 293 -15.79 -1.87 22.83
N PRO A 294 -16.14 -1.38 21.63
CA PRO A 294 -15.65 -0.10 21.13
C PRO A 294 -16.32 1.08 21.83
N ASN A 295 -15.77 2.29 21.69
CA ASN A 295 -16.41 3.50 22.23
C ASN A 295 -17.68 3.89 21.49
N SER A 296 -17.74 3.63 20.18
CA SER A 296 -18.92 3.83 19.36
C SER A 296 -18.97 2.83 18.21
N PHE A 297 -20.15 2.67 17.63
CA PHE A 297 -20.36 1.98 16.36
C PHE A 297 -21.32 2.78 15.48
N PHE A 298 -21.25 2.58 14.18
CA PHE A 298 -22.03 3.39 13.23
C PHE A 298 -22.21 2.73 11.88
N TYR A 299 -23.29 3.15 11.21
CA TYR A 299 -23.59 2.82 9.82
C TYR A 299 -23.19 4.01 8.97
N ARG A 300 -22.49 3.75 7.86
CA ARG A 300 -21.96 4.78 6.96
C ARG A 300 -22.62 4.65 5.59
N GLN A 301 -23.19 5.75 5.14
CA GLN A 301 -23.48 6.02 3.73
C GLN A 301 -22.39 6.94 3.19
N MET A 302 -21.87 6.66 2.00
CA MET A 302 -20.79 7.43 1.42
C MET A 302 -20.95 7.55 -0.10
N LYS A 303 -20.84 8.77 -0.59
CA LYS A 303 -20.54 9.08 -1.98
C LYS A 303 -19.05 9.38 -2.11
N SER A 304 -18.38 8.77 -3.09
CA SER A 304 -16.98 9.06 -3.38
C SER A 304 -16.73 9.09 -4.89
N GLU A 305 -15.91 10.04 -5.30
CA GLU A 305 -15.50 10.27 -6.68
C GLU A 305 -13.99 10.51 -6.71
N GLU A 306 -13.35 10.03 -7.77
CA GLU A 306 -11.93 10.20 -8.02
C GLU A 306 -11.71 10.65 -9.47
N ASP A 307 -11.12 11.83 -9.60
CA ASP A 307 -10.61 12.38 -10.84
C ASP A 307 -9.09 12.22 -10.88
N ARG A 308 -8.56 11.72 -11.99
CA ARG A 308 -7.11 11.61 -12.19
C ARG A 308 -6.73 11.96 -13.63
N ASP A 309 -5.73 12.79 -13.79
CA ASP A 309 -5.07 13.07 -15.05
C ASP A 309 -3.58 12.73 -14.93
N ALA A 310 -3.09 11.85 -15.81
CA ALA A 310 -1.69 11.45 -15.81
C ALA A 310 -1.09 11.51 -17.21
N MET A 311 0.17 11.94 -17.29
CA MET A 311 0.95 12.04 -18.52
C MET A 311 2.34 11.44 -18.33
N ILE A 312 2.81 10.73 -19.35
CA ILE A 312 4.21 10.27 -19.44
C ILE A 312 4.77 10.74 -20.78
N PHE A 313 6.00 11.25 -20.76
CA PHE A 313 6.78 11.58 -21.94
C PHE A 313 8.12 10.86 -21.86
N ALA A 314 8.57 10.29 -22.98
CA ALA A 314 9.90 9.72 -23.11
C ALA A 314 10.53 10.18 -24.43
N LEU A 315 11.81 10.52 -24.37
CA LEU A 315 12.66 10.86 -25.51
C LEU A 315 13.93 10.02 -25.41
N GLN A 316 14.24 9.27 -26.46
CA GLN A 316 15.44 8.46 -26.55
C GLN A 316 16.24 8.91 -27.76
N TYR A 317 17.54 9.15 -27.58
CA TYR A 317 18.45 9.58 -28.64
C TYR A 317 19.71 8.72 -28.61
N GLN A 318 19.91 7.99 -29.71
CA GLN A 318 21.05 7.12 -29.93
C GLN A 318 21.89 7.68 -31.09
N PRO A 319 22.81 8.63 -30.85
CA PRO A 319 23.61 9.25 -31.92
C PRO A 319 24.50 8.26 -32.69
N ASN A 320 24.90 7.16 -32.05
CA ASN A 320 25.69 6.07 -32.62
C ASN A 320 25.42 4.77 -31.82
N SER A 321 26.05 3.65 -32.21
CA SER A 321 25.88 2.35 -31.53
C SER A 321 26.33 2.33 -30.08
N ASP A 322 27.17 3.28 -29.67
CA ASP A 322 27.90 3.23 -28.41
C ASP A 322 27.28 4.13 -27.35
N LEU A 323 26.37 5.04 -27.71
CA LEU A 323 25.76 6.01 -26.81
C LEU A 323 24.24 6.01 -26.96
N ASP A 324 23.54 5.74 -25.87
CA ASP A 324 22.08 5.87 -25.74
C ASP A 324 21.72 6.87 -24.64
N ILE A 325 20.86 7.83 -24.95
CA ILE A 325 20.41 8.86 -24.02
C ILE A 325 18.90 8.77 -23.90
N ASN A 326 18.41 8.49 -22.71
CA ASN A 326 16.98 8.43 -22.39
C ASN A 326 16.61 9.59 -21.46
N ILE A 327 15.53 10.31 -21.79
CA ILE A 327 14.94 11.35 -20.96
C ILE A 327 13.47 10.99 -20.79
N ASP A 328 13.00 10.94 -19.55
CA ASP A 328 11.61 10.66 -19.24
C ASP A 328 11.06 11.66 -18.23
N ALA A 329 9.78 11.94 -18.35
CA ALA A 329 9.04 12.84 -17.49
C ALA A 329 7.63 12.30 -17.25
N GLU A 330 7.18 12.41 -16.01
CA GLU A 330 5.90 11.90 -15.55
C GLU A 330 5.18 12.96 -14.73
N SER A 331 3.87 13.05 -14.90
CA SER A 331 3.04 13.90 -14.05
C SER A 331 1.69 13.24 -13.84
N SER A 332 1.19 13.28 -12.62
CA SER A 332 -0.17 12.83 -12.30
C SER A 332 -0.78 13.78 -11.27
N SER A 333 -2.02 14.20 -11.51
CA SER A 333 -2.83 14.95 -10.56
C SER A 333 -4.06 14.12 -10.24
N ARG A 334 -4.31 13.91 -8.95
CA ARG A 334 -5.40 13.09 -8.45
C ARG A 334 -6.22 13.86 -7.43
N ASN A 335 -7.51 13.99 -7.69
CA ASN A 335 -8.46 14.65 -6.82
C ASN A 335 -9.48 13.62 -6.33
N TYR A 336 -9.59 13.47 -5.02
CA TYR A 336 -10.53 12.56 -4.39
C TYR A 336 -11.54 13.37 -3.58
N PHE A 337 -12.81 13.13 -3.87
CA PHE A 337 -13.96 13.68 -3.19
C PHE A 337 -14.66 12.60 -2.38
N GLU A 338 -15.09 12.95 -1.17
CA GLU A 338 -15.95 12.11 -0.34
C GLU A 338 -16.96 12.97 0.41
N ASP A 339 -18.23 12.61 0.25
CA ASP A 339 -19.33 13.12 1.07
C ASP A 339 -20.00 11.94 1.74
N ARG A 340 -19.97 11.92 3.07
CA ARG A 340 -20.47 10.80 3.86
C ARG A 340 -21.36 11.24 4.98
N HIS A 341 -22.33 10.39 5.28
CA HIS A 341 -23.19 10.50 6.42
C HIS A 341 -23.10 9.24 7.27
N ASP A 342 -22.85 9.41 8.57
CA ASP A 342 -22.81 8.31 9.53
C ASP A 342 -23.98 8.44 10.51
N LEU A 343 -24.70 7.32 10.75
CA LEU A 343 -25.60 7.17 11.87
C LEU A 343 -24.84 6.52 13.03
N LEU A 344 -24.51 7.32 14.04
CA LEU A 344 -23.56 6.97 15.08
C LEU A 344 -24.23 6.67 16.42
N PHE A 345 -23.89 5.54 17.03
CA PHE A 345 -24.15 5.26 18.45
C PHE A 345 -22.92 5.68 19.25
N ASP A 346 -22.95 6.93 19.75
CA ASP A 346 -21.80 7.64 20.34
C ASP A 346 -21.16 7.01 21.59
N ASP A 347 -21.96 6.33 22.42
CA ASP A 347 -21.56 5.85 23.74
C ASP A 347 -21.72 4.33 23.85
N GLY A 348 -21.05 3.62 22.95
CA GLY A 348 -21.05 2.16 22.84
C GLY A 348 -20.68 1.42 24.13
N ARG A 349 -19.94 2.04 25.07
CA ARG A 349 -19.51 1.41 26.34
C ARG A 349 -20.44 1.62 27.53
N ARG A 350 -21.51 2.40 27.35
CA ARG A 350 -22.28 2.90 28.48
C ARG A 350 -23.44 1.96 28.83
N ARG A 351 -23.54 1.61 30.12
CA ARG A 351 -24.62 0.78 30.71
C ARG A 351 -24.84 -0.54 29.95
N ILE A 352 -23.75 -1.26 29.71
CA ILE A 352 -23.83 -2.58 29.10
C ILE A 352 -24.46 -3.56 30.07
N ALA A 353 -25.39 -4.37 29.58
CA ALA A 353 -26.13 -5.36 30.35
C ALA A 353 -26.61 -6.50 29.43
N ASN A 354 -27.10 -7.60 30.02
CA ASN A 354 -27.67 -8.75 29.30
C ASN A 354 -26.76 -9.30 28.20
N TRP A 355 -25.44 -9.19 28.39
CA TRP A 355 -24.49 -9.49 27.35
C TRP A 355 -24.22 -10.99 27.25
N GLN A 356 -23.96 -11.44 26.03
CA GLN A 356 -23.39 -12.74 25.72
C GLN A 356 -22.19 -12.50 24.82
N ALA A 357 -21.09 -13.18 25.10
CA ALA A 357 -19.88 -13.12 24.30
C ALA A 357 -19.42 -14.53 23.98
N ASN A 358 -18.73 -14.69 22.85
CA ASN A 358 -18.09 -15.94 22.49
C ASN A 358 -16.84 -16.20 23.35
N ASP A 359 -16.20 -17.36 23.16
CA ASP A 359 -15.00 -17.76 23.92
C ASP A 359 -13.81 -16.79 23.76
N ALA A 360 -13.79 -15.97 22.71
CA ALA A 360 -12.76 -14.95 22.49
C ALA A 360 -13.10 -13.60 23.17
N GLY A 361 -14.30 -13.45 23.74
CA GLY A 361 -14.77 -12.20 24.35
C GLY A 361 -15.41 -11.23 23.35
N ALA A 362 -15.75 -11.66 22.13
CA ALA A 362 -16.53 -10.82 21.21
C ALA A 362 -18.02 -10.87 21.56
N LEU A 363 -18.68 -9.70 21.60
CA LEU A 363 -20.11 -9.59 21.91
C LEU A 363 -20.99 -10.19 20.80
N GLU A 364 -21.88 -11.10 21.20
CA GLU A 364 -22.89 -11.72 20.33
C GLU A 364 -24.28 -11.11 20.55
N SER A 365 -24.60 -10.68 21.78
CA SER A 365 -25.83 -9.93 22.07
C SER A 365 -25.62 -9.09 23.32
N TYR A 366 -26.22 -7.90 23.41
CA TYR A 366 -26.16 -7.06 24.62
C TYR A 366 -27.17 -5.93 24.58
N SER A 367 -27.49 -5.36 25.74
CA SER A 367 -28.18 -4.07 25.87
C SER A 367 -27.17 -2.97 26.21
N GLY A 368 -27.39 -1.74 25.75
CA GLY A 368 -26.55 -0.58 26.06
C GLY A 368 -27.34 0.72 26.16
N ASN A 369 -26.66 1.84 26.45
CA ASN A 369 -27.25 3.19 26.48
C ASN A 369 -26.40 4.19 25.71
N SER A 370 -26.92 4.74 24.62
CA SER A 370 -26.18 5.64 23.74
C SER A 370 -26.96 6.90 23.41
N ARG A 371 -26.27 7.96 23.04
CA ARG A 371 -26.85 8.95 22.13
C ARG A 371 -26.75 8.44 20.70
N ILE A 372 -27.68 8.86 19.87
CA ILE A 372 -27.67 8.57 18.44
C ILE A 372 -27.38 9.90 17.74
N SER A 373 -26.48 9.89 16.78
CA SER A 373 -26.08 11.09 16.05
C SER A 373 -26.20 10.90 14.54
N SER A 374 -26.60 11.95 13.85
CA SER A 374 -26.36 12.11 12.42
C SER A 374 -25.08 12.95 12.27
N TYR A 375 -24.13 12.40 11.53
CA TYR A 375 -22.77 12.91 11.38
C TYR A 375 -22.50 13.09 9.88
N GLY A 376 -22.25 14.32 9.43
CA GLY A 376 -21.88 14.62 8.05
C GLY A 376 -20.40 14.98 7.95
N GLU A 377 -19.68 14.37 7.00
CA GLU A 377 -18.30 14.74 6.68
C GLU A 377 -18.10 14.91 5.18
N TYR A 378 -17.53 16.06 4.83
CA TYR A 378 -17.14 16.40 3.48
C TYR A 378 -15.62 16.47 3.42
N ARG A 379 -15.01 15.69 2.54
CA ARG A 379 -13.56 15.55 2.41
C ARG A 379 -13.13 15.77 0.98
N VAL A 380 -12.09 16.58 0.84
CA VAL A 380 -11.37 16.78 -0.42
C VAL A 380 -9.90 16.47 -0.19
N ARG A 381 -9.32 15.68 -1.07
CA ARG A 381 -7.90 15.35 -1.07
C ARG A 381 -7.34 15.55 -2.46
N ASN A 382 -6.26 16.29 -2.57
CA ASN A 382 -5.53 16.50 -3.81
C ASN A 382 -4.12 15.94 -3.63
N GLU A 383 -3.63 15.24 -4.65
CA GLU A 383 -2.33 14.59 -4.66
C GLU A 383 -1.69 14.77 -6.04
N ASP A 384 -0.63 15.57 -6.09
CA ASP A 384 0.10 15.92 -7.31
C ASP A 384 1.48 15.25 -7.29
N TYR A 385 1.82 14.54 -8.36
CA TYR A 385 3.09 13.88 -8.58
C TYR A 385 3.79 14.45 -9.81
N LYS A 386 5.10 14.66 -9.70
CA LYS A 386 5.99 15.00 -10.82
C LYS A 386 7.26 14.15 -10.74
N GLY A 387 7.61 13.50 -11.84
CA GLY A 387 8.84 12.74 -11.99
C GLY A 387 9.63 13.20 -13.21
N PHE A 388 10.95 13.23 -13.10
CA PHE A 388 11.86 13.51 -14.21
C PHE A 388 13.10 12.65 -14.06
N GLY A 389 13.63 12.16 -15.18
CA GLY A 389 14.98 11.63 -15.17
C GLY A 389 15.66 11.58 -16.52
N VAL A 390 16.98 11.44 -16.44
CA VAL A 390 17.90 11.37 -17.56
C VAL A 390 18.84 10.20 -17.32
N ASN A 391 18.87 9.27 -18.27
CA ASN A 391 19.84 8.19 -18.31
C ASN A 391 20.74 8.36 -19.53
N VAL A 392 22.05 8.17 -19.34
CA VAL A 392 23.05 8.17 -20.39
C VAL A 392 23.83 6.87 -20.28
N ASP A 393 23.63 5.98 -21.24
CA ASP A 393 24.34 4.72 -21.36
C ASP A 393 25.42 4.86 -22.44
N TRP A 394 26.68 4.66 -22.06
CA TRP A 394 27.81 4.87 -22.95
C TRP A 394 28.82 3.71 -22.91
N ASN A 395 28.90 2.98 -24.01
CA ASN A 395 29.97 2.04 -24.32
C ASN A 395 31.26 2.81 -24.67
N ALA A 396 31.95 3.33 -23.66
CA ALA A 396 33.19 4.10 -23.79
C ALA A 396 34.31 3.33 -24.53
N THR A 397 34.32 2.00 -24.41
CA THR A 397 35.16 1.10 -25.21
C THR A 397 34.44 -0.24 -25.44
N ASP A 398 35.00 -1.13 -26.26
CA ASP A 398 34.48 -2.50 -26.44
C ASP A 398 34.34 -3.31 -25.13
N LYS A 399 34.99 -2.88 -24.04
CA LYS A 399 35.00 -3.58 -22.75
C LYS A 399 34.45 -2.75 -21.60
N LEU A 400 34.19 -1.46 -21.78
CA LEU A 400 33.79 -0.57 -20.69
C LEU A 400 32.50 0.13 -21.09
N ASN A 401 31.45 -0.15 -20.34
CA ASN A 401 30.21 0.61 -20.34
C ASN A 401 30.20 1.56 -19.13
N VAL A 402 29.71 2.77 -19.34
CA VAL A 402 29.50 3.80 -18.31
C VAL A 402 28.05 4.22 -18.36
N ASN A 403 27.30 3.99 -17.29
CA ASN A 403 25.91 4.43 -17.17
C ASN A 403 25.81 5.56 -16.15
N PHE A 404 25.26 6.70 -16.57
CA PHE A 404 24.93 7.81 -15.67
C PHE A 404 23.41 7.97 -15.62
N ASP A 405 22.85 8.07 -14.42
CA ASP A 405 21.44 8.33 -14.20
C ASP A 405 21.27 9.52 -13.24
N ALA A 406 20.36 10.43 -13.56
CA ALA A 406 19.92 11.49 -12.67
C ALA A 406 18.40 11.55 -12.65
N SER A 407 17.81 11.71 -11.47
CA SER A 407 16.35 11.73 -11.30
C SER A 407 15.89 12.70 -10.22
N TYR A 408 14.66 13.15 -10.38
CA TYR A 408 13.94 13.99 -9.44
C TYR A 408 12.48 13.52 -9.39
N SER A 409 11.93 13.37 -8.19
CA SER A 409 10.52 13.10 -7.97
C SER A 409 9.97 13.96 -6.84
N ASP A 410 8.73 14.42 -6.98
CA ASP A 410 8.07 15.37 -6.09
C ASP A 410 6.61 14.96 -5.95
N THR A 411 6.14 14.80 -4.72
CA THR A 411 4.74 14.53 -4.39
C THR A 411 4.26 15.51 -3.34
N GLU A 412 3.21 16.26 -3.68
CA GLU A 412 2.51 17.13 -2.73
C GLU A 412 1.09 16.60 -2.53
N ARG A 413 0.66 16.50 -1.27
CA ARG A 413 -0.71 16.13 -0.92
C ARG A 413 -1.25 17.10 0.11
N TYR A 414 -2.45 17.60 -0.13
CA TYR A 414 -3.23 18.27 0.91
C TYR A 414 -4.62 17.68 1.00
N GLN A 415 -5.18 17.73 2.22
CA GLN A 415 -6.49 17.19 2.51
C GLN A 415 -7.23 18.15 3.45
N THR A 416 -8.46 18.48 3.08
CA THR A 416 -9.38 19.24 3.94
C THR A 416 -10.57 18.37 4.31
N ARG A 417 -11.06 18.53 5.53
CA ARG A 417 -12.30 17.88 5.96
C ARG A 417 -13.16 18.84 6.75
N THR A 418 -14.42 18.93 6.36
CA THR A 418 -15.43 19.68 7.08
C THR A 418 -16.41 18.69 7.70
N TYR A 419 -16.74 18.90 8.96
CA TYR A 419 -17.58 18.00 9.73
C TYR A 419 -18.71 18.75 10.42
N THR A 420 -19.88 18.11 10.49
CA THR A 420 -20.98 18.50 11.36
C THR A 420 -21.62 17.30 12.04
N ARG A 421 -22.08 17.48 13.28
CA ARG A 421 -22.91 16.49 13.99
C ARG A 421 -24.11 17.14 14.60
N PHE A 422 -25.21 16.40 14.55
CA PHE A 422 -26.41 16.60 15.36
C PHE A 422 -26.65 15.33 16.16
N ARG A 423 -27.00 15.49 17.43
CA ARG A 423 -27.00 14.41 18.42
C ARG A 423 -28.29 14.43 19.21
N SER A 424 -28.88 13.26 19.41
CA SER A 424 -30.10 13.05 20.18
C SER A 424 -29.85 13.06 21.69
N ASP A 425 -30.95 13.02 22.44
CA ASP A 425 -30.94 12.56 23.82
C ASP A 425 -30.51 11.08 23.94
N ARG A 426 -30.40 10.58 25.17
CA ARG A 426 -29.94 9.21 25.43
C ARG A 426 -31.08 8.20 25.33
N PHE A 427 -30.80 7.09 24.64
CA PHE A 427 -31.69 5.94 24.52
C PHE A 427 -30.98 4.65 24.91
N TYR A 428 -31.73 3.70 25.40
CA TYR A 428 -31.27 2.31 25.52
C TYR A 428 -31.49 1.58 24.20
N TYR A 429 -30.65 0.59 23.94
CA TYR A 429 -30.71 -0.20 22.72
C TYR A 429 -30.33 -1.65 22.99
N ASP A 430 -30.87 -2.58 22.21
CA ASP A 430 -30.54 -4.00 22.25
C ASP A 430 -29.90 -4.44 20.92
N VAL A 431 -28.81 -5.18 20.99
CA VAL A 431 -28.03 -5.66 19.85
C VAL A 431 -28.06 -7.19 19.79
N SER A 432 -28.13 -7.70 18.56
CA SER A 432 -27.81 -9.09 18.22
C SER A 432 -26.79 -9.08 17.08
N ASN A 433 -25.67 -9.77 17.24
CA ASN A 433 -24.67 -9.94 16.19
C ASN A 433 -25.15 -11.03 15.21
N ALA A 434 -24.97 -10.80 13.91
CA ALA A 434 -25.55 -11.63 12.84
C ALA A 434 -24.48 -12.33 11.97
N GLY A 435 -23.21 -12.30 12.36
CA GLY A 435 -22.09 -12.88 11.59
C GLY A 435 -21.32 -11.85 10.76
N SER A 436 -20.30 -12.30 10.02
CA SER A 436 -19.33 -11.46 9.27
C SER A 436 -19.92 -10.75 8.05
N ASP A 437 -21.04 -11.23 7.53
CA ASP A 437 -21.58 -10.78 6.24
C ASP A 437 -22.68 -9.72 6.43
N ASN A 438 -23.08 -9.46 7.68
CA ASN A 438 -24.20 -8.59 8.03
C ASN A 438 -23.74 -7.39 8.84
N PHE A 439 -24.34 -6.22 8.63
CA PHE A 439 -24.15 -5.10 9.55
C PHE A 439 -24.72 -5.45 10.93
N LEU A 440 -24.12 -4.87 11.98
CA LEU A 440 -24.55 -5.10 13.35
C LEU A 440 -26.06 -4.81 13.48
N ASN A 441 -26.82 -5.73 14.07
CA ASN A 441 -28.27 -5.60 14.14
C ASN A 441 -28.72 -4.99 15.48
N VAL A 442 -29.12 -3.71 15.45
CA VAL A 442 -29.82 -3.05 16.57
C VAL A 442 -31.30 -3.43 16.50
N THR A 443 -31.71 -4.32 17.41
CA THR A 443 -33.03 -4.96 17.38
C THR A 443 -34.13 -4.14 18.04
N ASN A 444 -33.79 -3.27 18.98
CA ASN A 444 -34.75 -2.46 19.73
C ASN A 444 -34.08 -1.18 20.26
N VAL A 445 -34.84 -0.09 20.37
CA VAL A 445 -34.43 1.18 21.00
C VAL A 445 -35.57 1.71 21.85
N TYR A 446 -35.27 2.12 23.09
CA TYR A 446 -36.26 2.41 24.11
C TYR A 446 -35.77 3.45 25.13
N THR A 447 -36.71 4.03 25.88
CA THR A 447 -36.41 5.14 26.81
C THR A 447 -36.26 4.71 28.26
N ASN A 448 -36.85 3.57 28.65
CA ASN A 448 -36.82 3.06 30.02
C ASN A 448 -36.25 1.64 30.09
N PHE A 449 -35.12 1.48 30.78
CA PHE A 449 -34.43 0.19 30.94
C PHE A 449 -35.26 -0.87 31.67
N ASP A 450 -36.09 -0.46 32.62
CA ASP A 450 -36.92 -1.38 33.40
C ASP A 450 -38.21 -1.80 32.66
N ASP A 451 -38.52 -1.14 31.53
CA ASP A 451 -39.65 -1.47 30.66
C ASP A 451 -39.27 -1.37 29.17
N PRO A 452 -38.37 -2.22 28.65
CA PRO A 452 -37.89 -2.11 27.27
C PRO A 452 -39.01 -2.26 26.23
N GLN A 453 -40.00 -3.08 26.52
CA GLN A 453 -41.12 -3.37 25.60
C GLN A 453 -42.21 -2.28 25.66
N GLY A 454 -42.52 -1.74 26.84
CA GLY A 454 -43.51 -0.67 26.97
C GLY A 454 -42.98 0.71 26.60
N SER A 455 -41.66 0.89 26.60
CA SER A 455 -40.99 2.16 26.27
C SER A 455 -40.21 2.16 24.94
N SER A 456 -40.31 1.06 24.17
CA SER A 456 -39.83 0.99 22.79
C SER A 456 -40.66 1.88 21.87
N PHE A 457 -40.01 2.40 20.84
CA PHE A 457 -40.65 3.18 19.78
C PHE A 457 -40.06 2.80 18.43
N ASP A 458 -40.71 3.25 17.35
CA ASP A 458 -40.18 3.11 15.99
C ASP A 458 -39.02 4.08 15.78
N TRP A 459 -37.85 3.68 16.26
CA TRP A 459 -36.64 4.47 16.20
C TRP A 459 -36.13 4.62 14.78
N THR A 460 -36.28 3.60 13.93
CA THR A 460 -35.92 3.64 12.50
C THR A 460 -36.69 4.68 11.71
N ASN A 461 -37.95 4.95 12.07
CA ASN A 461 -38.70 6.07 11.52
C ASN A 461 -38.33 7.40 12.17
N SER A 462 -38.02 7.41 13.47
CA SER A 462 -37.70 8.63 14.22
C SER A 462 -36.38 9.26 13.78
N ILE A 463 -35.34 8.46 13.51
CA ILE A 463 -34.03 8.92 13.05
C ILE A 463 -34.05 9.57 11.66
N GLN A 464 -35.17 9.49 10.93
CA GLN A 464 -35.34 10.15 9.62
C GLN A 464 -35.74 11.63 9.76
N ASP A 465 -36.12 12.07 10.96
CA ASP A 465 -36.41 13.47 11.27
C ASP A 465 -35.20 14.12 11.96
N LEU A 466 -34.70 15.22 11.40
CA LEU A 466 -33.55 15.92 11.95
C LEU A 466 -33.81 16.44 13.39
N THR A 467 -35.07 16.71 13.75
CA THR A 467 -35.42 17.15 15.11
C THR A 467 -35.24 16.08 16.18
N PHE A 468 -35.08 14.81 15.79
CA PHE A 468 -34.67 13.76 16.73
C PHE A 468 -33.26 14.00 17.30
N PHE A 469 -32.44 14.81 16.62
CA PHE A 469 -31.04 15.08 16.93
C PHE A 469 -30.82 16.47 17.56
N ASP A 470 -31.74 16.91 18.43
CA ASP A 470 -31.83 18.27 18.98
C ASP A 470 -30.93 18.54 20.20
N ALA A 471 -30.44 17.50 20.88
CA ALA A 471 -29.75 17.66 22.15
C ALA A 471 -28.41 18.39 22.03
N ASN A 472 -27.65 18.22 20.93
CA ASN A 472 -26.37 18.89 20.72
C ASN A 472 -25.95 18.94 19.25
N SER A 473 -25.27 20.02 18.85
CA SER A 473 -24.62 20.13 17.55
C SER A 473 -23.19 20.65 17.63
N GLU A 474 -22.36 20.27 16.67
CA GLU A 474 -20.95 20.63 16.59
C GLU A 474 -20.48 20.71 15.14
N ALA A 475 -19.62 21.69 14.84
CA ALA A 475 -18.90 21.82 13.57
C ALA A 475 -17.39 21.68 13.78
N ARG A 476 -16.68 21.06 12.83
CA ARG A 476 -15.22 20.98 12.85
C ARG A 476 -14.60 21.15 11.47
N ASN A 477 -13.39 21.65 11.45
CA ASN A 477 -12.56 21.75 10.26
C ASN A 477 -11.21 21.08 10.52
N TYR A 478 -10.69 20.39 9.50
CA TYR A 478 -9.42 19.69 9.54
C TYR A 478 -8.59 20.03 8.31
N ARG A 479 -7.27 20.10 8.49
CA ARG A 479 -6.31 20.19 7.38
C ARG A 479 -5.08 19.34 7.65
N PHE A 480 -4.59 18.71 6.60
CA PHE A 480 -3.44 17.81 6.62
C PHE A 480 -2.66 17.94 5.32
N ASP A 481 -1.37 18.22 5.41
CA ASP A 481 -0.49 18.53 4.28
C ASP A 481 0.79 17.67 4.37
N ILE A 482 1.21 17.09 3.25
CA ILE A 482 2.46 16.33 3.07
C ILE A 482 3.19 16.88 1.84
N SER A 483 4.50 17.05 1.96
CA SER A 483 5.43 17.25 0.84
C SER A 483 6.55 16.22 0.91
N ASP A 484 6.86 15.58 -0.22
CA ASP A 484 7.88 14.53 -0.31
C ASP A 484 8.65 14.65 -1.61
N ASN A 485 9.96 14.86 -1.54
CA ASN A 485 10.81 15.00 -2.73
C ASN A 485 12.10 14.19 -2.63
N ILE A 486 12.53 13.65 -3.77
CA ILE A 486 13.74 12.83 -3.88
C ILE A 486 14.54 13.32 -5.09
N THR A 487 15.81 13.60 -4.87
CA THR A 487 16.79 13.83 -5.94
C THR A 487 17.86 12.75 -5.86
N ALA A 488 18.14 12.07 -6.97
CA ALA A 488 19.12 10.98 -6.99
C ALA A 488 20.04 11.02 -8.22
N TYR A 489 21.28 10.56 -8.01
CA TYR A 489 22.31 10.41 -9.03
C TYR A 489 22.95 9.03 -8.91
N ARG A 490 23.14 8.34 -10.04
CA ARG A 490 23.85 7.07 -10.14
C ARG A 490 24.93 7.17 -11.20
N LEU A 491 26.08 6.57 -10.93
CA LEU A 491 27.15 6.39 -11.90
C LEU A 491 27.71 4.98 -11.77
N ASP A 492 27.58 4.21 -12.85
CA ASP A 492 28.00 2.82 -12.91
C ASP A 492 29.06 2.63 -13.99
N PHE A 493 30.01 1.73 -13.73
CA PHE A 493 31.03 1.29 -14.65
C PHE A 493 30.98 -0.23 -14.74
N ASP A 494 30.64 -0.77 -15.91
CA ASP A 494 30.67 -2.20 -16.17
C ASP A 494 31.84 -2.54 -17.10
N TYR A 495 32.78 -3.33 -16.60
CA TYR A 495 34.00 -3.70 -17.30
C TYR A 495 34.04 -5.20 -17.61
N LEU A 496 34.03 -5.54 -18.90
CA LEU A 496 34.17 -6.89 -19.41
C LEU A 496 35.60 -7.41 -19.19
N LEU A 497 35.70 -8.58 -18.57
CA LEU A 497 36.95 -9.23 -18.23
C LEU A 497 37.34 -10.26 -19.31
N GLU A 498 38.63 -10.35 -19.63
CA GLU A 498 39.16 -11.44 -20.46
C GLU A 498 39.50 -12.64 -19.56
N SER A 499 38.46 -13.33 -19.07
CA SER A 499 38.59 -14.54 -18.24
C SER A 499 37.66 -15.63 -18.75
N ASP A 500 38.08 -16.89 -18.60
CA ASP A 500 37.25 -18.06 -18.92
C ASP A 500 36.13 -18.31 -17.91
N VAL A 501 36.17 -17.62 -16.75
CA VAL A 501 35.22 -17.79 -15.65
C VAL A 501 34.51 -16.48 -15.33
N PHE A 502 35.25 -15.38 -15.20
CA PHE A 502 34.68 -14.09 -14.82
C PHE A 502 34.30 -13.28 -16.07
N ASN A 503 33.05 -12.87 -16.16
CA ASN A 503 32.51 -12.17 -17.32
C ASN A 503 32.76 -10.68 -17.24
N SER A 504 32.41 -10.08 -16.10
CA SER A 504 32.50 -8.63 -15.92
C SER A 504 32.60 -8.24 -14.45
N VAL A 505 33.12 -7.04 -14.22
CA VAL A 505 33.08 -6.37 -12.92
C VAL A 505 32.31 -5.06 -13.08
N LYS A 506 31.25 -4.90 -12.29
CA LYS A 506 30.45 -3.68 -12.22
C LYS A 506 30.75 -2.97 -10.91
N VAL A 507 31.08 -1.68 -10.98
CA VAL A 507 31.26 -0.83 -9.80
C VAL A 507 30.40 0.41 -9.97
N GLY A 508 29.81 0.90 -8.89
CA GLY A 508 28.99 2.10 -8.98
C GLY A 508 28.90 2.89 -7.69
N VAL A 509 28.47 4.13 -7.85
CA VAL A 509 28.13 5.05 -6.78
C VAL A 509 26.70 5.53 -7.00
N TYR A 510 25.93 5.54 -5.92
CA TYR A 510 24.58 6.09 -5.90
C TYR A 510 24.50 7.12 -4.76
N ARG A 511 23.91 8.27 -5.03
CA ARG A 511 23.64 9.31 -4.04
C ARG A 511 22.21 9.80 -4.19
N SER A 512 21.46 9.84 -3.10
CA SER A 512 20.14 10.46 -3.05
C SER A 512 20.00 11.39 -1.86
N ASN A 513 19.18 12.42 -2.04
CA ASN A 513 18.66 13.26 -0.97
C ASN A 513 17.14 13.12 -1.00
N HIS A 514 16.55 12.82 0.16
CA HIS A 514 15.11 12.64 0.34
C HIS A 514 14.63 13.60 1.43
N ASP A 515 13.93 14.65 1.03
CA ASP A 515 13.30 15.60 1.93
C ASP A 515 11.80 15.25 2.09
N HIS A 516 11.33 15.24 3.34
CA HIS A 516 9.97 14.85 3.70
C HIS A 516 9.42 15.75 4.80
N ASP A 517 8.31 16.40 4.50
CA ASP A 517 7.56 17.22 5.44
C ASP A 517 6.15 16.64 5.61
N ASN A 518 5.83 16.20 6.82
CA ASN A 518 4.49 15.77 7.21
C ASN A 518 4.03 16.62 8.39
N PHE A 519 3.04 17.48 8.13
CA PHE A 519 2.48 18.37 9.14
C PHE A 519 1.35 17.67 9.90
N GLN A 520 1.33 17.84 11.22
CA GLN A 520 0.29 17.25 12.05
C GLN A 520 -1.09 17.72 11.57
N GLU A 521 -2.05 16.79 11.54
CA GLU A 521 -3.43 17.16 11.22
C GLU A 521 -3.97 18.18 12.23
N GLU A 522 -4.20 19.40 11.75
CA GLU A 522 -4.80 20.45 12.55
C GLU A 522 -6.31 20.28 12.63
N ARG A 523 -6.90 20.62 13.79
CA ARG A 523 -8.33 20.56 14.01
C ARG A 523 -8.84 21.78 14.77
N ARG A 524 -9.87 22.43 14.23
CA ARG A 524 -10.67 23.44 14.94
C ARG A 524 -12.11 22.95 15.08
N SER A 525 -12.74 23.25 16.22
CA SER A 525 -14.09 22.77 16.56
C SER A 525 -14.91 23.86 17.22
N LEU A 526 -16.21 23.90 16.89
CA LEU A 526 -17.18 24.79 17.51
C LEU A 526 -18.42 23.97 17.91
N ALA A 527 -18.66 23.87 19.23
CA ALA A 527 -19.91 23.32 19.74
C ALA A 527 -20.98 24.42 19.80
N THR A 528 -22.21 24.09 19.38
CA THR A 528 -23.30 25.06 19.41
C THR A 528 -23.74 25.34 20.86
N PRO A 529 -23.76 26.63 21.27
CA PRO A 529 -24.24 27.03 22.59
C PRO A 529 -25.66 26.50 22.86
N SER A 530 -25.95 26.07 24.09
CA SER A 530 -27.25 25.45 24.42
C SER A 530 -28.46 26.33 24.09
N GLY A 531 -28.35 27.65 24.23
CA GLY A 531 -29.42 28.59 23.90
C GLY A 531 -29.66 28.83 22.41
N GLU A 532 -28.79 28.31 21.53
CA GLU A 532 -28.87 28.52 20.07
C GLU A 532 -29.17 27.22 19.30
N ARG A 533 -29.21 26.07 19.98
CA ARG A 533 -29.33 24.75 19.33
C ARG A 533 -30.58 24.63 18.49
N ASP A 534 -31.75 24.97 19.04
CA ASP A 534 -33.04 24.86 18.36
C ASP A 534 -33.08 25.75 17.11
N ASP A 535 -32.59 27.00 17.22
CA ASP A 535 -32.55 27.95 16.12
C ASP A 535 -31.61 27.51 15.00
N LYS A 536 -30.43 26.97 15.34
CA LYS A 536 -29.47 26.44 14.38
C LYS A 536 -30.01 25.16 13.72
N LEU A 537 -30.59 24.26 14.48
CA LEU A 537 -31.22 23.04 13.98
C LEU A 537 -32.37 23.36 13.02
N ALA A 538 -33.23 24.32 13.37
CA ALA A 538 -34.31 24.77 12.51
C ALA A 538 -33.79 25.40 11.20
N GLN A 539 -32.70 26.16 11.26
CA GLN A 539 -32.05 26.71 10.05
C GLN A 539 -31.44 25.61 9.17
N VAL A 540 -30.78 24.61 9.75
CA VAL A 540 -30.24 23.47 8.98
C VAL A 540 -31.37 22.66 8.38
N GLY A 541 -32.42 22.35 9.15
CA GLY A 541 -33.61 21.66 8.66
C GLY A 541 -34.30 22.41 7.52
N ALA A 542 -34.37 23.75 7.58
CA ALA A 542 -35.03 24.55 6.56
C ALA A 542 -34.19 24.77 5.29
N ASN A 543 -32.86 24.90 5.43
CA ASN A 543 -31.99 25.37 4.36
C ASN A 543 -31.04 24.30 3.80
N CYS A 544 -30.70 23.29 4.61
CA CYS A 544 -29.64 22.34 4.31
C CYS A 544 -30.12 20.88 4.30
N ALA A 545 -31.31 20.56 4.83
CA ALA A 545 -31.83 19.20 4.80
C ALA A 545 -31.95 18.71 3.35
N ILE A 546 -31.55 17.46 3.13
CA ILE A 546 -31.67 16.80 1.83
C ILE A 546 -32.51 15.54 2.00
N ASP A 547 -33.20 15.15 0.93
CA ASP A 547 -33.78 13.81 0.86
C ASP A 547 -32.66 12.76 0.99
N TRP A 548 -32.96 11.63 1.62
CA TRP A 548 -32.00 10.53 1.79
C TRP A 548 -31.29 10.23 0.46
N PRO A 549 -29.95 10.31 0.39
CA PRO A 549 -29.22 10.41 -0.88
C PRO A 549 -29.04 9.08 -1.60
N GLN A 550 -29.59 7.96 -1.10
CA GLN A 550 -29.29 6.63 -1.64
C GLN A 550 -30.52 5.72 -1.71
N LYS A 551 -30.54 4.80 -2.69
CA LYS A 551 -31.51 3.69 -2.80
C LYS A 551 -30.91 2.41 -2.24
N ASP A 552 -31.75 1.56 -1.65
CA ASP A 552 -31.40 0.18 -1.26
C ASP A 552 -30.18 0.07 -0.33
N TYR A 553 -29.95 1.09 0.51
CA TYR A 553 -28.83 1.11 1.46
C TYR A 553 -28.88 -0.10 2.40
N GLY A 554 -27.76 -0.82 2.48
CA GLY A 554 -27.56 -1.93 3.40
C GLY A 554 -28.31 -3.21 3.04
N GLU A 555 -28.94 -3.29 1.85
CA GLU A 555 -29.66 -4.49 1.40
C GLU A 555 -28.74 -5.71 1.35
N ASP A 556 -27.56 -5.58 0.75
CA ASP A 556 -26.57 -6.66 0.61
C ASP A 556 -26.00 -7.11 1.97
N ALA A 557 -26.07 -6.24 2.99
CA ALA A 557 -25.55 -6.48 4.34
C ALA A 557 -26.66 -6.78 5.39
N ASN A 558 -27.91 -6.98 4.96
CA ASN A 558 -29.08 -7.13 5.84
C ASN A 558 -29.14 -6.08 6.97
N SER A 559 -28.83 -4.82 6.64
CA SER A 559 -28.77 -3.72 7.62
C SER A 559 -30.11 -3.51 8.33
N PRO A 560 -30.12 -3.26 9.65
CA PRO A 560 -31.35 -2.91 10.38
C PRO A 560 -31.84 -1.48 10.06
N VAL A 561 -31.00 -0.67 9.43
CA VAL A 561 -31.29 0.71 9.05
C VAL A 561 -31.10 0.88 7.54
N SER A 562 -32.08 1.51 6.89
CA SER A 562 -32.05 1.77 5.45
C SER A 562 -31.93 3.26 5.10
N GLN A 563 -32.20 4.16 6.06
CA GLN A 563 -32.11 5.62 5.89
C GLN A 563 -32.18 6.35 7.25
N TRP A 564 -31.68 7.58 7.30
CA TRP A 564 -31.78 8.51 8.43
C TRP A 564 -31.73 9.96 7.94
N ALA A 565 -31.91 10.93 8.84
CA ALA A 565 -31.90 12.34 8.49
C ALA A 565 -30.51 12.76 8.00
N THR A 566 -30.44 13.27 6.78
CA THR A 566 -29.23 13.75 6.10
C THR A 566 -29.37 15.22 5.70
N TYR A 567 -28.23 15.88 5.48
CA TYR A 567 -28.19 17.30 5.14
C TYR A 567 -26.95 17.59 4.28
N ASP A 568 -26.91 18.72 3.59
CA ASP A 568 -25.68 19.18 2.97
C ASP A 568 -24.67 19.57 4.07
N THR A 569 -23.57 18.80 4.18
CA THR A 569 -22.57 18.94 5.24
C THR A 569 -21.94 20.34 5.25
N GLN A 570 -21.67 20.93 4.08
CA GLN A 570 -21.03 22.24 3.98
C GLN A 570 -22.00 23.38 4.34
N CYS A 571 -23.26 23.27 3.91
CA CYS A 571 -24.36 24.17 4.29
C CYS A 571 -24.56 24.14 5.80
N ALA A 572 -24.68 22.94 6.39
CA ALA A 572 -24.83 22.77 7.82
C ALA A 572 -23.63 23.35 8.57
N TYR A 573 -22.41 23.11 8.07
CA TYR A 573 -21.20 23.65 8.67
C TYR A 573 -21.23 25.18 8.69
N ASN A 574 -21.55 25.82 7.56
CA ASN A 574 -21.63 27.28 7.47
C ASN A 574 -22.71 27.86 8.41
N VAL A 575 -23.85 27.19 8.56
CA VAL A 575 -24.90 27.59 9.52
C VAL A 575 -24.38 27.48 10.96
N LEU A 576 -23.73 26.38 11.33
CA LEU A 576 -23.23 26.16 12.68
C LEU A 576 -22.09 27.12 13.04
N VAL A 577 -21.18 27.40 12.09
CA VAL A 577 -20.02 28.29 12.27
C VAL A 577 -20.43 29.75 12.31
N GLY A 578 -21.35 30.20 11.45
CA GLY A 578 -21.73 31.61 11.36
C GLY A 578 -20.53 32.51 11.03
N ASP A 579 -20.30 33.54 11.85
CA ASP A 579 -19.19 34.49 11.67
C ASP A 579 -17.87 34.03 12.32
N ASN A 580 -17.82 32.84 12.92
CA ASN A 580 -16.59 32.33 13.54
C ASN A 580 -15.58 31.88 12.48
N ASP A 581 -14.29 32.06 12.76
CA ASP A 581 -13.21 31.55 11.90
C ASP A 581 -12.68 30.22 12.45
N LEU A 582 -12.90 29.15 11.70
CA LEU A 582 -12.33 27.82 11.95
C LEU A 582 -11.30 27.42 10.88
N SER A 583 -10.70 28.41 10.21
CA SER A 583 -9.54 28.15 9.35
C SER A 583 -8.40 27.53 10.16
N VAL A 584 -7.63 26.69 9.48
CA VAL A 584 -6.49 25.93 10.01
C VAL A 584 -5.30 26.22 9.10
N ASP A 585 -4.15 26.49 9.71
CA ASP A 585 -2.90 26.76 9.02
C ASP A 585 -1.95 25.62 9.34
N PRO A 586 -1.80 24.64 8.43
CA PRO A 586 -0.98 23.45 8.68
C PRO A 586 0.50 23.76 8.79
N SER A 587 0.94 24.98 8.46
CA SER A 587 2.31 25.42 8.67
C SER A 587 2.57 25.95 10.09
N SER A 588 1.52 26.01 10.93
CA SER A 588 1.67 26.34 12.35
C SER A 588 2.53 25.27 13.03
N PRO A 589 3.63 25.64 13.69
CA PRO A 589 4.52 24.65 14.29
C PRO A 589 3.79 23.75 15.29
N SER A 590 3.88 22.44 15.09
CA SER A 590 3.36 21.44 16.01
C SER A 590 4.43 20.43 16.43
N SER A 591 4.33 19.94 17.67
CA SER A 591 5.21 18.88 18.17
C SER A 591 5.05 17.56 17.41
N GLY A 592 3.94 17.34 16.70
CA GLY A 592 3.73 16.19 15.84
C GLY A 592 4.19 16.37 14.39
N ASP A 593 4.75 17.52 14.03
CA ASP A 593 5.33 17.72 12.69
C ASP A 593 6.59 16.89 12.53
N VAL A 594 6.75 16.32 11.33
CA VAL A 594 7.95 15.59 10.93
C VAL A 594 8.54 16.29 9.71
N VAL A 595 9.61 17.05 9.95
CA VAL A 595 10.42 17.70 8.91
C VAL A 595 11.76 16.98 8.88
N LEU A 596 12.03 16.25 7.80
CA LEU A 596 13.08 15.25 7.72
C LEU A 596 13.86 15.39 6.41
N SER A 597 15.19 15.38 6.50
CA SER A 597 16.09 15.21 5.34
C SER A 597 16.93 13.95 5.55
N GLU A 598 16.93 13.06 4.56
CA GLU A 598 17.74 11.83 4.53
C GLU A 598 18.69 11.85 3.32
N ASP A 599 19.97 11.99 3.60
CA ASP A 599 21.04 11.90 2.61
C ASP A 599 21.61 10.47 2.61
N VAL A 600 21.56 9.81 1.46
CA VAL A 600 22.12 8.47 1.29
C VAL A 600 23.22 8.50 0.25
N THR A 601 24.38 7.94 0.61
CA THR A 601 25.44 7.64 -0.35
C THR A 601 25.80 6.17 -0.26
N SER A 602 25.84 5.47 -1.38
CA SER A 602 26.25 4.08 -1.44
C SER A 602 27.28 3.81 -2.52
N LEU A 603 28.15 2.86 -2.22
CA LEU A 603 29.19 2.35 -3.11
C LEU A 603 29.00 0.86 -3.25
N TYR A 604 29.13 0.33 -4.46
CA TYR A 604 29.01 -1.10 -4.66
C TYR A 604 30.02 -1.63 -5.68
N ALA A 605 30.31 -2.93 -5.54
CA ALA A 605 31.08 -3.70 -6.50
C ALA A 605 30.46 -5.08 -6.66
N MET A 606 30.33 -5.54 -7.90
CA MET A 606 29.73 -6.80 -8.27
C MET A 606 30.60 -7.49 -9.33
N LEU A 607 30.87 -8.78 -9.14
CA LEU A 607 31.57 -9.61 -10.10
C LEU A 607 30.61 -10.66 -10.65
N SER A 608 30.43 -10.66 -11.97
CA SER A 608 29.61 -11.64 -12.68
C SER A 608 30.49 -12.73 -13.28
N PHE A 609 30.03 -13.98 -13.25
CA PHE A 609 30.78 -15.13 -13.72
C PHE A 609 29.88 -16.13 -14.47
N SER A 610 30.50 -16.91 -15.35
CA SER A 610 29.89 -18.03 -16.06
C SER A 610 30.93 -19.14 -16.18
N THR A 611 30.57 -20.35 -15.78
CA THR A 611 31.46 -21.51 -15.78
C THR A 611 30.68 -22.79 -16.00
N GLU A 612 31.37 -23.92 -16.09
CA GLU A 612 30.76 -25.24 -16.23
C GLU A 612 31.24 -26.17 -15.11
N TRP A 613 30.32 -26.83 -14.42
CA TRP A 613 30.61 -27.91 -13.48
C TRP A 613 30.43 -29.26 -14.17
N GLY A 614 31.45 -29.69 -14.90
CA GLY A 614 31.31 -30.79 -15.86
C GLY A 614 30.64 -30.26 -17.13
N ASP A 615 29.49 -30.81 -17.50
CA ASP A 615 28.67 -30.32 -18.63
C ASP A 615 27.50 -29.42 -18.15
N ILE A 616 27.46 -29.05 -16.87
CA ILE A 616 26.38 -28.26 -16.26
C ILE A 616 26.78 -26.79 -16.26
N PRO A 617 26.11 -25.90 -17.01
CA PRO A 617 26.38 -24.47 -16.97
C PRO A 617 25.99 -23.87 -15.62
N VAL A 618 26.85 -23.00 -15.10
CA VAL A 618 26.69 -22.28 -13.84
C VAL A 618 27.00 -20.82 -14.08
N ASP A 619 25.99 -19.97 -13.90
CA ASP A 619 26.09 -18.52 -14.00
C ASP A 619 25.81 -17.89 -12.65
N GLY A 620 26.34 -16.69 -12.40
CA GLY A 620 26.03 -16.00 -11.17
C GLY A 620 26.74 -14.67 -11.01
N ASN A 621 26.47 -14.04 -9.89
CA ASN A 621 27.20 -12.88 -9.43
C ASN A 621 27.41 -12.95 -7.91
N PHE A 622 28.46 -12.29 -7.45
CA PHE A 622 28.57 -11.91 -6.05
C PHE A 622 28.98 -10.45 -5.97
N GLY A 623 28.46 -9.75 -4.97
CA GLY A 623 28.73 -8.34 -4.80
C GLY A 623 28.61 -7.89 -3.36
N ILE A 624 29.05 -6.66 -3.14
CA ILE A 624 28.93 -5.97 -1.86
C ILE A 624 28.48 -4.54 -2.14
N ARG A 625 27.51 -4.07 -1.37
CA ARG A 625 27.07 -2.67 -1.34
C ARG A 625 27.29 -2.13 0.07
N HIS A 626 27.89 -0.95 0.17
CA HIS A 626 28.05 -0.23 1.43
C HIS A 626 27.22 1.05 1.35
N VAL A 627 26.33 1.25 2.32
CA VAL A 627 25.35 2.34 2.37
C VAL A 627 25.68 3.21 3.57
N MET A 628 25.80 4.51 3.36
CA MET A 628 25.96 5.52 4.40
C MET A 628 24.71 6.40 4.37
N THR A 629 24.10 6.60 5.53
CA THR A 629 22.86 7.38 5.68
C THR A 629 23.09 8.46 6.73
N ASP A 630 22.78 9.69 6.35
CA ASP A 630 22.76 10.86 7.23
C ASP A 630 21.31 11.36 7.33
N ILE A 631 20.83 11.58 8.55
CA ILE A 631 19.47 12.02 8.85
C ILE A 631 19.53 13.34 9.60
N GLU A 632 18.81 14.36 9.12
CA GLU A 632 18.46 15.56 9.89
C GLU A 632 16.95 15.57 10.12
N SER A 633 16.53 15.57 11.38
CA SER A 633 15.12 15.75 11.75
C SER A 633 14.94 17.03 12.56
N ILE A 634 13.93 17.79 12.16
CA ILE A 634 13.53 19.03 12.79
C ILE A 634 12.18 18.80 13.45
N GLY A 635 12.14 19.03 14.75
CA GLY A 635 10.93 18.94 15.57
C GLY A 635 10.67 20.25 16.26
N THR A 636 9.44 20.43 16.72
CA THR A 636 9.07 21.59 17.54
C THR A 636 8.49 21.15 18.87
N ARG A 637 8.48 22.08 19.82
CA ARG A 637 7.78 21.92 21.10
C ARG A 637 7.32 23.27 21.61
N ASN A 638 6.30 23.26 22.47
CA ASN A 638 5.87 24.47 23.15
C ASN A 638 6.97 24.90 24.15
N SER A 639 7.18 26.21 24.26
CA SER A 639 8.07 26.77 25.26
C SER A 639 7.30 27.10 26.54
N TYR A 640 7.97 27.03 27.69
CA TYR A 640 7.35 27.27 28.98
C TYR A 640 8.16 28.28 29.79
N SER A 641 7.45 29.12 30.55
CA SER A 641 8.01 30.03 31.53
C SER A 641 7.70 29.54 32.95
N VAL A 642 8.68 29.68 33.84
CA VAL A 642 8.59 29.24 35.22
C VAL A 642 8.37 30.46 36.10
N GLN A 643 7.27 30.48 36.86
CA GLN A 643 7.02 31.49 37.87
C GLN A 643 6.96 30.84 39.25
N THR A 644 7.32 31.60 40.28
CA THR A 644 7.15 31.15 41.67
C THR A 644 6.09 32.02 42.33
N ASP A 645 5.07 31.38 42.88
CA ASP A 645 4.01 32.08 43.60
C ASP A 645 4.49 32.58 44.99
N PRO A 646 3.69 33.40 45.70
CA PRO A 646 4.05 33.87 47.04
C PRO A 646 4.21 32.77 48.10
N GLU A 647 3.58 31.62 47.90
CA GLU A 647 3.61 30.43 48.75
C GLU A 647 4.87 29.57 48.51
N GLY A 648 5.59 29.82 47.42
CA GLY A 648 6.83 29.15 47.03
C GLY A 648 6.63 28.00 46.03
N ASN A 649 5.42 27.79 45.51
CA ASN A 649 5.14 26.81 44.48
C ASN A 649 5.58 27.32 43.10
N ILE A 650 5.87 26.38 42.22
CA ILE A 650 6.21 26.61 40.82
C ILE A 650 4.95 26.55 39.98
N LEU A 651 4.72 27.61 39.21
CA LEU A 651 3.72 27.70 38.15
C LEU A 651 4.42 27.55 36.80
N PHE A 652 3.97 26.58 36.02
CA PHE A 652 4.58 26.22 34.74
C PHE A 652 3.66 26.67 33.61
N ASN A 653 3.98 27.81 32.98
CA ASN A 653 3.08 28.47 32.04
C ASN A 653 3.56 28.26 30.61
N GLU A 654 2.69 27.71 29.78
CA GLU A 654 2.92 27.60 28.33
C GLU A 654 2.99 28.99 27.69
N ASN A 655 4.01 29.23 26.86
CA ASN A 655 4.15 30.45 26.09
C ASN A 655 3.53 30.27 24.69
N SER A 656 3.26 31.38 24.00
CA SER A 656 2.78 31.36 22.61
C SER A 656 3.85 30.97 21.58
N ASP A 657 5.13 30.97 21.96
CA ASP A 657 6.25 30.70 21.07
C ASP A 657 6.67 29.23 21.16
N THR A 658 7.05 28.64 20.03
CA THR A 658 7.59 27.27 19.95
C THR A 658 9.11 27.27 19.86
N GLU A 659 9.75 26.29 20.48
CA GLU A 659 11.17 26.01 20.30
C GLU A 659 11.40 24.95 19.23
N ARG A 660 12.45 25.15 18.43
CA ARG A 660 12.88 24.21 17.39
C ARG A 660 14.00 23.32 17.92
N ASN A 661 13.83 22.01 17.78
CA ASN A 661 14.84 21.00 18.05
C ASN A 661 15.35 20.44 16.73
N VAL A 662 16.68 20.34 16.57
CA VAL A 662 17.30 19.73 15.38
C VAL A 662 18.18 18.59 15.85
N ILE A 663 17.85 17.38 15.43
CA ILE A 663 18.57 16.16 15.78
C ILE A 663 19.16 15.58 14.50
N ASN A 664 20.45 15.23 14.56
CA ASN A 664 21.15 14.56 13.48
C ASN A 664 21.52 13.14 13.89
N ASN A 665 21.48 12.20 12.95
CA ASN A 665 21.92 10.82 13.11
C ASN A 665 22.67 10.34 11.87
N ASP A 666 23.73 9.55 12.04
CA ASP A 666 24.50 8.96 10.95
C ASP A 666 24.80 7.48 11.23
N PHE A 667 24.63 6.64 10.22
CA PHE A 667 24.92 5.21 10.31
C PHE A 667 25.28 4.60 8.95
N SER A 668 25.76 3.36 8.97
CA SER A 668 26.13 2.65 7.74
C SER A 668 25.78 1.17 7.77
N ASN A 669 25.42 0.62 6.62
CA ASN A 669 25.01 -0.76 6.43
C ASN A 669 25.88 -1.42 5.34
N THR A 670 26.17 -2.71 5.46
CA THR A 670 26.93 -3.47 4.46
C THR A 670 26.15 -4.67 3.99
N LEU A 671 25.83 -4.69 2.69
CA LEU A 671 24.91 -5.63 2.07
C LEU A 671 25.66 -6.55 1.08
N PRO A 672 26.20 -7.69 1.52
CA PRO A 672 26.71 -8.71 0.61
C PRO A 672 25.57 -9.41 -0.14
N SER A 673 25.84 -9.84 -1.37
CA SER A 673 24.92 -10.64 -2.18
C SER A 673 25.68 -11.71 -2.98
N LEU A 674 25.03 -12.87 -3.17
CA LEU A 674 25.47 -13.97 -4.00
C LEU A 674 24.23 -14.54 -4.70
N ASN A 675 24.26 -14.57 -6.03
CA ASN A 675 23.22 -15.18 -6.85
C ASN A 675 23.85 -16.22 -7.77
N LEU A 676 23.24 -17.41 -7.81
CA LEU A 676 23.67 -18.55 -8.62
C LEU A 676 22.50 -19.08 -9.45
N SER A 677 22.78 -19.43 -10.69
CA SER A 677 21.87 -20.11 -11.60
C SER A 677 22.60 -21.33 -12.18
N VAL A 678 22.04 -22.51 -11.98
CA VAL A 678 22.61 -23.80 -12.38
C VAL A 678 21.67 -24.48 -13.35
N GLY A 679 22.13 -24.66 -14.59
CA GLY A 679 21.39 -25.32 -15.66
C GLY A 679 21.46 -26.84 -15.57
N LEU A 680 20.69 -27.46 -14.68
CA LEU A 680 20.71 -28.92 -14.48
C LEU A 680 20.45 -29.71 -15.77
N THR A 681 19.57 -29.20 -16.64
CA THR A 681 19.35 -29.66 -18.03
C THR A 681 18.93 -28.47 -18.90
N ASP A 682 18.75 -28.66 -20.21
CA ASP A 682 18.26 -27.62 -21.15
C ASP A 682 16.96 -26.93 -20.71
N ASP A 683 16.11 -27.63 -19.95
CA ASP A 683 14.80 -27.14 -19.52
C ASP A 683 14.66 -27.03 -18.00
N LEU A 684 15.64 -27.50 -17.22
CA LEU A 684 15.58 -27.53 -15.75
C LEU A 684 16.69 -26.66 -15.15
N GLN A 685 16.31 -25.64 -14.40
CA GLN A 685 17.22 -24.67 -13.80
C GLN A 685 17.01 -24.61 -12.29
N LEU A 686 18.10 -24.67 -11.54
CA LEU A 686 18.14 -24.43 -10.10
C LEU A 686 18.73 -23.03 -9.86
N ARG A 687 18.10 -22.20 -9.04
CA ARG A 687 18.66 -20.93 -8.58
C ARG A 687 18.83 -20.89 -7.09
N PHE A 688 19.88 -20.23 -6.65
CA PHE A 688 20.17 -19.97 -5.25
C PHE A 688 20.53 -18.50 -5.07
N ALA A 689 20.00 -17.86 -4.03
CA ALA A 689 20.43 -16.53 -3.62
C ALA A 689 20.72 -16.49 -2.12
N ALA A 690 21.79 -15.80 -1.75
CA ALA A 690 22.13 -15.49 -0.37
C ALA A 690 22.52 -14.02 -0.29
N TYR A 691 21.79 -13.22 0.47
CA TYR A 691 21.97 -11.77 0.45
C TYR A 691 21.51 -11.11 1.75
N SER A 692 22.15 -10.00 2.10
CA SER A 692 21.63 -9.08 3.09
C SER A 692 20.85 -7.95 2.39
N ALA A 693 19.77 -7.52 3.01
CA ALA A 693 18.95 -6.41 2.53
C ALA A 693 18.58 -5.51 3.72
N LEU A 694 18.25 -4.25 3.44
CA LEU A 694 17.75 -3.32 4.44
C LEU A 694 16.40 -2.75 4.02
N SER A 695 15.60 -2.34 5.00
CA SER A 695 14.42 -1.50 4.84
C SER A 695 14.50 -0.35 5.83
N ARG A 696 14.11 0.85 5.41
CA ARG A 696 14.15 2.01 6.28
C ARG A 696 12.82 2.12 7.04
N PRO A 697 12.83 2.52 8.32
CA PRO A 697 11.60 2.85 9.04
C PRO A 697 10.76 3.89 8.28
N ASP A 698 9.45 3.87 8.50
CA ASP A 698 8.56 4.88 7.91
C ASP A 698 8.88 6.28 8.42
N MET A 699 8.70 7.29 7.56
CA MET A 699 9.16 8.66 7.82
C MET A 699 8.54 9.25 9.10
N TRP A 700 7.34 8.83 9.46
CA TRP A 700 6.59 9.34 10.62
C TRP A 700 7.22 8.93 11.96
N PHE A 701 8.06 7.89 11.98
CA PHE A 701 8.77 7.50 13.18
C PHE A 701 9.98 8.38 13.48
N PHE A 702 10.45 9.22 12.54
CA PHE A 702 11.65 10.04 12.72
C PHE A 702 11.40 11.42 13.34
N GLY A 703 10.18 11.74 13.77
CA GLY A 703 9.88 13.05 14.36
C GLY A 703 10.78 13.40 15.55
N ALA A 704 11.33 14.62 15.55
CA ALA A 704 12.17 15.14 16.64
C ALA A 704 11.39 15.97 17.68
N GLY A 705 10.06 16.03 17.55
CA GLY A 705 9.19 16.82 18.42
C GLY A 705 9.06 16.23 19.83
N ARG A 706 8.78 17.11 20.80
CA ARG A 706 8.54 16.75 22.20
C ARG A 706 7.25 17.43 22.66
N GLU A 707 6.33 16.65 23.19
CA GLU A 707 5.12 17.16 23.82
C GLU A 707 5.34 17.20 25.33
N ILE A 708 4.99 18.31 25.98
CA ILE A 708 4.88 18.38 27.44
C ILE A 708 3.39 18.46 27.74
N GLY A 709 2.80 17.33 28.13
CA GLY A 709 1.37 17.22 28.45
C GLY A 709 1.11 17.33 29.95
N GLY A 710 -0.15 17.53 30.34
CA GLY A 710 -0.56 17.36 31.75
C GLY A 710 -0.15 18.46 32.72
N VAL A 711 0.26 19.62 32.21
CA VAL A 711 0.66 20.78 33.01
C VAL A 711 -0.19 21.99 32.63
N ASP A 712 -1.16 22.36 33.47
CA ASP A 712 -1.95 23.58 33.32
C ASP A 712 -1.33 24.72 34.15
N SER A 713 -1.59 25.95 33.73
CA SER A 713 -1.27 27.18 34.46
C SER A 713 -1.85 27.22 35.89
N SER A 714 -2.87 26.42 36.19
CA SER A 714 -3.45 26.27 37.53
C SER A 714 -2.77 25.21 38.39
N ASP A 715 -1.87 24.40 37.83
CA ASP A 715 -1.21 23.34 38.57
C ASP A 715 -0.01 23.92 39.34
N GLU A 716 0.10 23.52 40.62
CA GLU A 716 1.15 23.97 41.53
C GLU A 716 2.14 22.82 41.77
N PHE A 717 3.41 23.02 41.42
CA PHE A 717 4.48 22.04 41.61
C PHE A 717 5.48 22.51 42.66
N THR A 718 6.17 21.60 43.33
CA THR A 718 7.25 21.94 44.27
C THR A 718 8.59 22.16 43.57
N SER A 719 8.73 21.70 42.32
CA SER A 719 9.90 21.97 41.47
C SER A 719 9.58 21.86 39.97
N VAL A 720 10.45 22.38 39.11
CA VAL A 720 10.33 22.22 37.64
C VAL A 720 10.48 20.75 37.21
N VAL A 721 11.32 19.97 37.91
CA VAL A 721 11.51 18.55 37.60
C VAL A 721 10.20 17.78 37.84
N GLU A 722 9.53 18.05 38.96
CA GLU A 722 8.22 17.45 39.27
C GLU A 722 7.15 17.82 38.24
N ALA A 723 7.18 19.05 37.70
CA ALA A 723 6.27 19.45 36.63
C ALA A 723 6.49 18.67 35.32
N LEU A 724 7.73 18.26 35.06
CA LEU A 724 8.11 17.55 33.83
C LEU A 724 8.07 16.02 33.96
N GLU A 725 8.21 15.49 35.18
CA GLU A 725 8.18 14.05 35.46
C GLU A 725 6.87 13.42 34.95
N ASP A 726 6.97 12.31 34.20
CA ASP A 726 5.87 11.60 33.52
C ASP A 726 5.03 12.40 32.51
N ASN A 727 5.41 13.66 32.23
CA ASN A 727 4.65 14.59 31.42
C ASN A 727 5.28 14.87 30.05
N VAL A 728 6.51 14.44 29.79
CA VAL A 728 7.19 14.63 28.50
C VAL A 728 7.06 13.38 27.62
N ARG A 729 6.54 13.56 26.41
CA ARG A 729 6.36 12.49 25.41
C ARG A 729 7.12 12.78 24.13
N ALA A 730 7.79 11.76 23.60
CA ALA A 730 8.40 11.78 22.28
C ALA A 730 7.33 11.70 21.19
N ARG A 731 7.53 12.47 20.11
CA ARG A 731 6.73 12.41 18.88
C ARG A 731 7.55 11.81 17.73
N GLY A 732 8.32 10.76 18.04
CA GLY A 732 9.23 10.08 17.12
C GLY A 732 10.63 9.89 17.70
N ASN A 733 11.51 9.29 16.91
CA ASN A 733 12.89 8.99 17.23
C ASN A 733 13.78 9.18 15.99
N PRO A 734 14.51 10.30 15.86
CA PRO A 734 15.44 10.53 14.76
C PRO A 734 16.66 9.58 14.74
N PHE A 735 16.89 8.82 15.83
CA PHE A 735 18.01 7.89 15.96
C PHE A 735 17.68 6.47 15.49
N LEU A 736 16.53 6.26 14.84
CA LEU A 736 16.21 4.97 14.25
C LEU A 736 17.18 4.66 13.11
N GLU A 737 17.66 3.42 13.08
CA GLU A 737 18.51 2.91 12.01
C GLU A 737 17.70 2.01 11.06
N ALA A 738 18.31 1.59 9.96
CA ALA A 738 17.67 0.70 8.99
C ALA A 738 17.43 -0.71 9.58
N LEU A 739 16.31 -1.31 9.20
CA LEU A 739 15.94 -2.70 9.51
C LEU A 739 16.71 -3.63 8.58
N GLU A 740 17.70 -4.34 9.09
CA GLU A 740 18.50 -5.28 8.31
C GLU A 740 17.87 -6.68 8.27
N SER A 741 18.16 -7.41 7.19
CA SER A 741 17.76 -8.80 7.03
C SER A 741 18.85 -9.62 6.36
N ASN A 742 18.91 -10.90 6.72
CA ASN A 742 19.73 -11.92 6.06
C ASN A 742 18.81 -12.94 5.41
N ASN A 743 19.04 -13.23 4.13
CA ASN A 743 18.09 -13.94 3.30
C ASN A 743 18.75 -15.10 2.55
N LEU A 744 18.01 -16.19 2.42
CA LEU A 744 18.37 -17.38 1.64
C LEU A 744 17.17 -17.81 0.81
N ASP A 745 17.39 -17.96 -0.50
CA ASP A 745 16.38 -18.41 -1.44
C ASP A 745 16.91 -19.57 -2.30
N LEU A 746 16.03 -20.52 -2.59
CA LEU A 746 16.31 -21.64 -3.50
C LEU A 746 15.09 -21.87 -4.38
N SER A 747 15.24 -21.88 -5.69
CA SER A 747 14.16 -22.17 -6.63
C SER A 747 14.54 -23.22 -7.67
N LEU A 748 13.60 -24.08 -8.02
CA LEU A 748 13.70 -25.05 -9.10
C LEU A 748 12.66 -24.71 -10.17
N ASN A 749 13.12 -24.45 -11.39
CA ASN A 749 12.30 -24.00 -12.50
C ASN A 749 12.39 -25.02 -13.64
N TYR A 750 11.26 -25.63 -14.00
CA TYR A 750 11.14 -26.54 -15.13
C TYR A 750 10.35 -25.89 -16.26
N PHE A 751 11.07 -25.52 -17.30
CA PHE A 751 10.61 -24.81 -18.48
C PHE A 751 10.36 -25.80 -19.62
N MET A 752 9.21 -26.45 -19.64
CA MET A 752 8.89 -27.55 -20.57
C MET A 752 8.66 -27.10 -22.03
N GLY A 753 8.80 -25.80 -22.29
CA GLY A 753 8.59 -25.15 -23.58
C GLY A 753 8.34 -23.65 -23.38
N ALA A 754 8.06 -22.92 -24.47
CA ALA A 754 7.79 -21.48 -24.41
C ALA A 754 6.54 -21.15 -23.57
N ASP A 755 5.56 -22.06 -23.52
CA ASP A 755 4.24 -21.84 -22.92
C ASP A 755 4.03 -22.59 -21.58
N THR A 756 5.03 -23.31 -21.08
CA THR A 756 4.86 -24.19 -19.91
C THR A 756 5.98 -24.01 -18.90
N LEU A 757 5.60 -23.64 -17.68
CA LEU A 757 6.49 -23.44 -16.55
C LEU A 757 5.91 -24.15 -15.33
N LEU A 758 6.73 -24.97 -14.68
CA LEU A 758 6.52 -25.41 -13.31
C LEU A 758 7.67 -24.87 -12.47
N SER A 759 7.38 -24.09 -11.44
CA SER A 759 8.38 -23.51 -10.54
C SER A 759 8.00 -23.80 -9.10
N ALA A 760 8.99 -24.15 -8.30
CA ALA A 760 8.88 -24.25 -6.85
C ALA A 760 10.06 -23.52 -6.21
N ALA A 761 9.79 -22.66 -5.24
CA ALA A 761 10.84 -21.97 -4.50
C ALA A 761 10.60 -22.07 -2.99
N ILE A 762 11.69 -22.12 -2.23
CA ILE A 762 11.67 -21.97 -0.78
C ILE A 762 12.54 -20.79 -0.41
N TYR A 763 12.13 -20.05 0.62
CA TYR A 763 12.88 -18.91 1.10
C TYR A 763 12.91 -18.89 2.63
N HIS A 764 13.99 -18.33 3.17
CA HIS A 764 14.17 -18.07 4.59
C HIS A 764 14.77 -16.68 4.77
N LYS A 765 14.13 -15.87 5.61
CA LYS A 765 14.54 -14.50 5.92
C LYS A 765 14.68 -14.38 7.44
N SER A 766 15.73 -13.73 7.92
CA SER A 766 15.93 -13.37 9.33
C SER A 766 16.10 -11.86 9.41
N PHE A 767 15.41 -11.18 10.32
CA PHE A 767 15.41 -9.72 10.41
C PHE A 767 15.05 -9.23 11.81
N ASP A 768 15.43 -7.99 12.10
CA ASP A 768 15.10 -7.29 13.33
C ASP A 768 14.19 -6.11 12.95
N ALA A 769 12.88 -6.25 13.18
CA ALA A 769 11.88 -5.26 12.76
C ALA A 769 10.81 -4.96 13.82
N ARG A 770 11.04 -5.41 15.07
CA ARG A 770 10.09 -5.19 16.15
C ARG A 770 10.26 -3.79 16.71
N PHE A 771 9.23 -2.96 16.53
CA PHE A 771 9.13 -1.66 17.18
C PHE A 771 8.50 -1.82 18.56
N ASP A 772 9.00 -1.04 19.51
CA ASP A 772 8.41 -0.86 20.82
C ASP A 772 8.51 0.60 21.25
N SER A 773 7.78 0.96 22.30
CA SER A 773 7.85 2.28 22.91
C SER A 773 8.70 2.20 24.17
N GLN A 774 9.71 3.07 24.28
CA GLN A 774 10.65 3.09 25.41
C GLN A 774 10.74 4.49 26.01
N SER A 775 11.04 4.55 27.30
CA SER A 775 11.39 5.79 27.99
C SER A 775 12.90 6.02 27.94
N GLU A 776 13.32 7.25 27.63
CA GLU A 776 14.73 7.66 27.69
C GLU A 776 14.90 9.00 28.42
N VAL A 777 16.00 9.14 29.16
CA VAL A 777 16.33 10.39 29.84
C VAL A 777 16.97 11.38 28.85
N GLU A 778 16.34 12.53 28.65
CA GLU A 778 16.80 13.59 27.75
C GLU A 778 17.03 14.91 28.49
N ASN A 779 17.83 15.79 27.89
CA ASN A 779 18.02 17.16 28.37
C ASN A 779 16.94 18.06 27.76
N ILE A 780 16.03 18.57 28.59
CA ILE A 780 15.00 19.55 28.18
C ILE A 780 15.35 20.92 28.75
N ILE A 781 15.23 21.96 27.92
CA ILE A 781 15.48 23.34 28.34
C ILE A 781 14.14 23.95 28.79
N VAL A 782 14.08 24.61 29.94
CA VAL A 782 12.92 25.42 30.33
C VAL A 782 13.44 26.73 30.88
N ASP A 783 12.95 27.85 30.35
CA ASP A 783 13.36 29.20 30.75
C ASP A 783 14.90 29.39 30.77
N GLY A 784 15.57 28.80 29.77
CA GLY A 784 17.03 28.85 29.63
C GLY A 784 17.84 27.97 30.60
N GLN A 785 17.19 27.15 31.43
CA GLN A 785 17.83 26.14 32.29
C GLN A 785 17.64 24.73 31.73
N THR A 786 18.65 23.86 31.87
CA THR A 786 18.58 22.47 31.41
C THR A 786 18.17 21.53 32.54
N TYR A 787 17.20 20.67 32.27
CA TYR A 787 16.70 19.63 33.17
C TYR A 787 16.85 18.26 32.50
N GLN A 788 17.20 17.25 33.28
CA GLN A 788 17.17 15.85 32.84
C GLN A 788 15.82 15.26 33.19
N VAL A 789 15.09 14.80 32.19
CA VAL A 789 13.73 14.29 32.35
C VAL A 789 13.56 13.01 31.55
N GLU A 790 12.77 12.10 32.08
CA GLU A 790 12.34 10.92 31.36
C GLU A 790 11.34 11.33 30.27
N VAL A 791 11.63 10.95 29.03
CA VAL A 791 10.78 11.17 27.87
C VAL A 791 10.21 9.81 27.47
N ASP A 792 8.91 9.64 27.66
CA ASP A 792 8.18 8.42 27.32
C ASP A 792 7.76 8.41 25.85
N GLY A 793 7.39 7.26 25.31
CA GLY A 793 6.75 7.16 24.00
C GLY A 793 7.73 7.02 22.83
N ARG A 794 9.04 6.90 23.08
CA ARG A 794 10.05 6.91 22.02
C ARG A 794 10.01 5.59 21.23
N PRO A 795 9.75 5.62 19.90
CA PRO A 795 9.80 4.41 19.09
C PRO A 795 11.23 3.86 19.04
N THR A 796 11.41 2.58 19.32
CA THR A 796 12.72 1.91 19.34
C THR A 796 12.62 0.56 18.66
N ILE A 797 13.62 0.20 17.86
CA ILE A 797 13.76 -1.13 17.28
C ILE A 797 14.41 -2.03 18.33
N LEU A 798 13.74 -3.12 18.69
CA LEU A 798 14.26 -4.10 19.64
C LEU A 798 15.26 -5.03 18.94
N ASP A 799 16.35 -5.37 19.65
CA ASP A 799 17.33 -6.40 19.25
C ASP A 799 16.77 -7.81 19.45
N GLU A 800 15.69 -8.12 18.72
CA GLU A 800 14.99 -9.39 18.74
C GLU A 800 14.80 -9.91 17.32
N SER A 801 15.67 -10.84 16.92
CA SER A 801 15.60 -11.42 15.58
C SER A 801 14.42 -12.36 15.41
N SER A 802 13.66 -12.14 14.35
CA SER A 802 12.57 -12.99 13.89
C SER A 802 12.88 -13.54 12.51
N SER A 803 12.18 -14.60 12.12
CA SER A 803 12.39 -15.26 10.86
C SER A 803 11.09 -15.58 10.14
N ILE A 804 11.16 -15.55 8.81
CA ILE A 804 10.10 -16.00 7.90
C ILE A 804 10.62 -17.16 7.08
N LYS A 805 9.78 -18.16 6.89
CA LYS A 805 10.02 -19.28 5.97
C LYS A 805 8.82 -19.38 5.05
N GLY A 806 9.06 -19.71 3.78
CA GLY A 806 7.94 -19.91 2.88
C GLY A 806 8.24 -20.78 1.68
N LEU A 807 7.16 -21.10 0.98
CA LEU A 807 7.09 -21.93 -0.21
C LEU A 807 6.28 -21.18 -1.27
N GLU A 808 6.87 -20.97 -2.43
CA GLU A 808 6.22 -20.43 -3.62
C GLU A 808 6.07 -21.54 -4.68
N LEU A 809 4.88 -21.66 -5.26
CA LEU A 809 4.58 -22.58 -6.36
C LEU A 809 3.98 -21.81 -7.52
N THR A 810 4.50 -22.01 -8.73
CA THR A 810 3.92 -21.51 -9.97
C THR A 810 3.73 -22.67 -10.94
N ALA A 811 2.52 -22.77 -11.48
CA ALA A 811 2.21 -23.66 -12.57
C ALA A 811 1.52 -22.88 -13.69
N GLN A 812 2.12 -22.89 -14.87
CA GLN A 812 1.58 -22.29 -16.07
C GLN A 812 1.64 -23.29 -17.21
N HIS A 813 0.54 -23.40 -17.95
CA HIS A 813 0.48 -24.25 -19.14
C HIS A 813 -0.56 -23.74 -20.14
N ARG A 814 -0.18 -23.71 -21.42
CA ARG A 814 -1.11 -23.56 -22.55
C ARG A 814 -1.34 -24.90 -23.22
N PHE A 815 -2.60 -25.27 -23.41
CA PHE A 815 -3.02 -26.54 -24.01
C PHE A 815 -3.05 -26.50 -25.54
N SER A 816 -2.00 -25.95 -26.17
CA SER A 816 -1.92 -25.74 -27.63
C SER A 816 -1.96 -27.02 -28.48
N SER A 817 -1.78 -28.18 -27.84
CA SER A 817 -1.85 -29.50 -28.50
C SER A 817 -3.27 -30.08 -28.59
N LEU A 818 -4.24 -29.51 -27.86
CA LEU A 818 -5.63 -29.96 -27.93
C LEU A 818 -6.28 -29.56 -29.26
N PRO A 819 -7.29 -30.30 -29.75
CA PRO A 819 -8.01 -29.90 -30.95
C PRO A 819 -8.82 -28.62 -30.70
N ALA A 820 -8.96 -27.79 -31.74
CA ALA A 820 -9.78 -26.59 -31.69
C ALA A 820 -11.23 -26.89 -31.23
N PRO A 821 -11.83 -26.03 -30.39
CA PRO A 821 -11.29 -24.73 -29.95
C PRO A 821 -10.35 -24.81 -28.74
N PHE A 822 -10.04 -25.99 -28.18
CA PHE A 822 -9.32 -26.09 -26.92
C PHE A 822 -7.81 -25.78 -27.00
N ASP A 823 -7.26 -25.60 -28.20
CA ASP A 823 -5.90 -25.12 -28.47
C ASP A 823 -5.63 -23.70 -27.97
N GLY A 824 -6.70 -22.92 -27.73
CA GLY A 824 -6.63 -21.59 -27.12
C GLY A 824 -6.61 -21.58 -25.58
N LEU A 825 -6.86 -22.72 -24.92
CA LEU A 825 -6.99 -22.79 -23.46
C LEU A 825 -5.63 -22.68 -22.77
N GLY A 826 -5.56 -21.93 -21.68
CA GLY A 826 -4.42 -21.90 -20.77
C GLY A 826 -4.82 -21.77 -19.31
N LEU A 827 -3.90 -22.18 -18.44
CA LEU A 827 -4.04 -22.20 -17.00
C LEU A 827 -2.79 -21.58 -16.37
N VAL A 828 -2.99 -20.71 -15.38
CA VAL A 828 -1.94 -20.16 -14.52
C VAL A 828 -2.38 -20.30 -13.07
N ILE A 829 -1.50 -20.80 -12.22
CA ILE A 829 -1.71 -20.96 -10.78
C ILE A 829 -0.45 -20.50 -10.08
N ASN A 830 -0.59 -19.57 -9.15
CA ASN A 830 0.46 -19.00 -8.33
C ASN A 830 0.03 -19.10 -6.87
N TYR A 831 0.82 -19.79 -6.05
CA TYR A 831 0.53 -20.01 -4.63
C TYR A 831 1.76 -19.66 -3.79
N ASN A 832 1.54 -18.99 -2.66
CA ASN A 832 2.56 -18.73 -1.67
C ASN A 832 2.05 -19.13 -0.29
N HIS A 833 2.90 -19.85 0.45
CA HIS A 833 2.72 -20.08 1.88
C HIS A 833 3.88 -19.45 2.64
N ALA A 834 3.57 -18.65 3.66
CA ALA A 834 4.56 -18.03 4.53
C ALA A 834 4.23 -18.34 5.99
N ASP A 835 5.25 -18.57 6.80
CA ASP A 835 5.16 -18.75 8.25
C ASP A 835 6.26 -17.92 8.91
N SER A 836 5.92 -17.29 10.04
CA SER A 836 6.77 -16.31 10.72
C SER A 836 6.69 -16.51 12.22
N ASP A 837 7.84 -16.48 12.90
CA ASP A 837 7.91 -16.49 14.36
C ASP A 837 7.82 -15.08 14.99
N PHE A 838 7.67 -14.04 14.17
CA PHE A 838 7.51 -12.65 14.60
C PHE A 838 6.25 -12.49 15.45
N LYS A 839 6.37 -11.72 16.54
CA LYS A 839 5.29 -11.47 17.49
C LYS A 839 5.06 -9.97 17.68
N THR A 840 3.91 -9.51 17.22
CA THR A 840 3.37 -8.18 17.52
C THR A 840 2.46 -8.31 18.73
N PRO A 841 2.87 -7.83 19.92
CA PRO A 841 2.00 -7.87 21.10
C PRO A 841 0.75 -7.02 20.89
N GLU A 842 -0.28 -7.26 21.69
CA GLU A 842 -1.43 -6.36 21.76
C GLU A 842 -1.04 -5.11 22.56
N VAL A 843 -1.14 -3.93 21.94
CA VAL A 843 -0.66 -2.65 22.52
C VAL A 843 -1.78 -1.66 22.86
N GLY A 844 -3.04 -2.05 22.72
CA GLY A 844 -4.19 -1.19 22.98
C GLY A 844 -4.24 -0.70 24.43
N GLY A 845 -3.92 0.58 24.65
CA GLY A 845 -3.82 1.17 25.99
C GLY A 845 -5.13 1.25 26.78
N SER A 846 -6.25 0.83 26.20
CA SER A 846 -7.54 0.70 26.90
C SER A 846 -7.86 -0.73 27.35
N ILE A 847 -7.00 -1.70 27.02
CA ILE A 847 -7.10 -3.10 27.47
C ILE A 847 -6.24 -3.26 28.74
N THR A 848 -6.76 -3.93 29.76
CA THR A 848 -6.01 -4.20 31.00
C THR A 848 -4.85 -5.16 30.74
N ASP A 849 -3.74 -4.98 31.45
CA ASP A 849 -2.51 -5.74 31.20
C ASP A 849 -2.71 -7.25 31.38
N GLU A 850 -3.55 -7.68 32.32
CA GLU A 850 -3.83 -9.11 32.54
C GLU A 850 -4.58 -9.75 31.37
N VAL A 851 -5.46 -9.01 30.70
CA VAL A 851 -6.16 -9.51 29.49
C VAL A 851 -5.23 -9.42 28.29
N ARG A 852 -4.42 -8.36 28.21
CA ARG A 852 -3.40 -8.18 27.18
C ARG A 852 -2.42 -9.35 27.13
N ASP A 853 -1.95 -9.81 28.28
CA ASP A 853 -1.01 -10.94 28.41
C ASP A 853 -1.61 -12.29 27.99
N GLN A 854 -2.94 -12.40 27.92
CA GLN A 854 -3.65 -13.59 27.47
C GLN A 854 -3.95 -13.58 25.97
N ILE A 855 -3.85 -12.42 25.31
CA ILE A 855 -4.10 -12.29 23.88
C ILE A 855 -2.89 -12.84 23.13
N VAL A 856 -3.16 -13.77 22.21
CA VAL A 856 -2.12 -14.32 21.33
C VAL A 856 -1.52 -13.16 20.52
N PRO A 857 -0.19 -12.96 20.55
CA PRO A 857 0.45 -11.93 19.75
C PRO A 857 0.12 -12.12 18.27
N ALA A 858 -0.16 -11.01 17.59
CA ALA A 858 -0.33 -11.00 16.15
C ALA A 858 1.00 -11.27 15.44
N ASN A 859 0.96 -11.57 14.15
CA ASN A 859 2.16 -11.68 13.34
C ASN A 859 2.61 -10.28 12.83
N ILE A 860 3.60 -10.23 11.95
CA ILE A 860 4.05 -8.99 11.32
C ILE A 860 2.94 -8.37 10.45
N ALA A 861 2.85 -7.04 10.43
CA ALA A 861 1.86 -6.32 9.65
C ALA A 861 1.92 -6.67 8.15
N GLY A 862 0.77 -6.97 7.56
CA GLY A 862 0.64 -7.38 6.17
C GLY A 862 0.85 -8.87 5.89
N LEU A 863 1.30 -9.68 6.86
CA LEU A 863 1.55 -11.11 6.65
C LEU A 863 0.27 -11.90 6.56
N SER A 864 0.05 -12.44 5.35
CA SER A 864 -0.90 -13.51 5.09
C SER A 864 -0.13 -14.83 4.94
N ASP A 865 -0.54 -15.84 5.69
CA ASP A 865 0.02 -17.18 5.62
C ASP A 865 -0.16 -17.82 4.24
N ASN A 866 -1.27 -17.51 3.55
CA ASN A 866 -1.59 -18.10 2.26
C ASN A 866 -2.06 -17.04 1.28
N THR A 867 -1.46 -17.02 0.09
CA THR A 867 -1.96 -16.25 -1.06
C THR A 867 -2.04 -17.14 -2.29
N LEU A 868 -3.12 -17.00 -3.07
CA LEU A 868 -3.38 -17.76 -4.28
C LEU A 868 -3.89 -16.82 -5.37
N SER A 869 -3.31 -16.93 -6.55
CA SER A 869 -3.80 -16.30 -7.77
C SER A 869 -3.90 -17.37 -8.85
N SER A 870 -5.11 -17.59 -9.38
CA SER A 870 -5.36 -18.61 -10.39
C SER A 870 -6.17 -18.03 -11.53
N GLN A 871 -5.81 -18.41 -12.76
CA GLN A 871 -6.39 -17.86 -13.97
C GLN A 871 -6.63 -18.99 -14.96
N VAL A 872 -7.84 -19.06 -15.49
CA VAL A 872 -8.16 -19.86 -16.67
C VAL A 872 -8.46 -18.89 -17.80
N TYR A 873 -7.80 -19.07 -18.93
CA TYR A 873 -8.02 -18.22 -20.08
C TYR A 873 -8.20 -19.03 -21.36
N TRP A 874 -8.86 -18.41 -22.32
CA TRP A 874 -9.01 -18.94 -23.66
C TRP A 874 -8.75 -17.84 -24.68
N GLU A 875 -7.86 -18.09 -25.64
CA GLU A 875 -7.48 -17.09 -26.63
C GLU A 875 -7.30 -17.68 -28.04
N ASN A 876 -7.84 -16.97 -29.03
CA ASN A 876 -7.54 -17.16 -30.44
C ASN A 876 -7.31 -15.81 -31.16
N ASP A 877 -7.23 -15.84 -32.49
CA ASP A 877 -6.95 -14.63 -33.28
C ASP A 877 -7.93 -13.48 -33.07
N LYS A 878 -9.19 -13.75 -32.68
CA LYS A 878 -10.28 -12.76 -32.58
C LYS A 878 -10.78 -12.54 -31.17
N VAL A 879 -10.81 -13.56 -30.33
CA VAL A 879 -11.43 -13.55 -29.01
C VAL A 879 -10.39 -13.94 -27.97
N SER A 880 -10.39 -13.22 -26.86
CA SER A 880 -9.62 -13.56 -25.68
C SER A 880 -10.55 -13.44 -24.47
N ALA A 881 -10.59 -14.45 -23.61
CA ALA A 881 -11.42 -14.47 -22.42
C ALA A 881 -10.62 -15.01 -21.24
N ARG A 882 -10.83 -14.45 -20.05
CA ARG A 882 -10.09 -14.79 -18.84
C ARG A 882 -11.03 -14.79 -17.64
N LEU A 883 -10.90 -15.79 -16.78
CA LEU A 883 -11.50 -15.86 -15.46
C LEU A 883 -10.37 -15.95 -14.43
N SER A 884 -10.34 -15.02 -13.48
CA SER A 884 -9.29 -14.88 -12.48
C SER A 884 -9.88 -15.04 -11.09
N TYR A 885 -9.33 -15.94 -10.29
CA TYR A 885 -9.67 -16.13 -8.88
C TYR A 885 -8.46 -15.80 -8.02
N LYS A 886 -8.66 -14.89 -7.07
CA LYS A 886 -7.65 -14.43 -6.11
C LYS A 886 -8.11 -14.78 -4.70
N PHE A 887 -7.20 -15.21 -3.84
CA PHE A 887 -7.45 -15.49 -2.44
C PHE A 887 -6.26 -15.04 -1.59
N ARG A 888 -6.55 -14.45 -0.43
CA ARG A 888 -5.58 -14.02 0.57
C ARG A 888 -6.14 -14.38 1.95
N SER A 889 -5.37 -15.08 2.77
CA SER A 889 -5.76 -15.37 4.16
C SER A 889 -5.70 -14.11 5.04
N GLU A 890 -6.31 -14.20 6.22
CA GLU A 890 -6.29 -13.17 7.27
C GLU A 890 -4.88 -12.57 7.47
N TYR A 891 -4.81 -11.27 7.76
CA TYR A 891 -3.56 -10.58 8.05
C TYR A 891 -3.73 -9.39 9.03
N LEU A 892 -2.66 -9.07 9.76
CA LEU A 892 -2.61 -7.89 10.63
C LEU A 892 -2.51 -6.59 9.84
N LYS A 893 -3.35 -5.61 10.14
CA LYS A 893 -3.34 -4.25 9.57
C LYS A 893 -3.43 -3.18 10.67
N PRO A 894 -2.30 -2.61 11.12
CA PRO A 894 -2.27 -1.66 12.24
C PRO A 894 -3.00 -0.34 11.93
N PHE A 895 -3.24 0.46 12.97
CA PHE A 895 -3.83 1.80 12.85
C PHE A 895 -2.74 2.88 12.71
N GLY A 896 -2.21 3.05 11.50
CA GLY A 896 -1.20 4.07 11.22
C GLY A 896 0.07 3.92 12.11
N PRO A 897 0.75 5.02 12.47
CA PRO A 897 2.01 4.97 13.22
C PRO A 897 1.84 4.70 14.72
N SER A 898 0.59 4.63 15.22
CA SER A 898 0.33 4.64 16.65
C SER A 898 0.59 3.26 17.25
N LEU A 899 1.65 3.17 18.05
CA LEU A 899 1.99 1.98 18.84
C LEU A 899 1.08 1.77 20.07
N ALA A 900 -0.04 2.50 20.17
CA ALA A 900 -0.95 2.45 21.33
C ALA A 900 -2.38 1.99 20.98
N GLN A 901 -2.63 1.62 19.71
CA GLN A 901 -3.93 1.16 19.23
C GLN A 901 -3.95 -0.36 19.09
N THR A 902 -5.12 -0.96 19.31
CA THR A 902 -5.21 -2.43 19.30
C THR A 902 -4.93 -3.02 17.93
N ASN A 903 -4.48 -4.27 17.93
CA ASN A 903 -4.32 -5.04 16.72
C ASN A 903 -5.66 -5.21 15.99
N ARG A 904 -5.61 -5.07 14.66
CA ARG A 904 -6.74 -5.20 13.76
C ARG A 904 -6.38 -6.18 12.66
N TYR A 905 -7.27 -7.13 12.43
CA TYR A 905 -7.10 -8.19 11.45
C TYR A 905 -8.08 -7.96 10.31
N VAL A 906 -7.60 -8.06 9.09
CA VAL A 906 -8.46 -8.18 7.91
C VAL A 906 -8.72 -9.67 7.74
N ASP A 907 -9.97 -10.08 7.64
CA ASP A 907 -10.35 -11.49 7.44
C ASP A 907 -9.83 -12.01 6.09
N ASP A 908 -9.95 -13.32 5.85
CA ASP A 908 -9.63 -13.87 4.54
C ASP A 908 -10.56 -13.30 3.46
N GLN A 909 -10.00 -13.01 2.29
CA GLN A 909 -10.72 -12.38 1.19
C GLN A 909 -10.49 -13.13 -0.10
N SER A 910 -11.54 -13.24 -0.90
CA SER A 910 -11.45 -13.73 -2.27
C SER A 910 -12.11 -12.79 -3.28
N SER A 911 -11.63 -12.82 -4.52
CA SER A 911 -12.26 -12.11 -5.64
C SER A 911 -12.29 -13.01 -6.88
N LEU A 912 -13.42 -12.97 -7.58
CA LEU A 912 -13.60 -13.61 -8.88
C LEU A 912 -13.85 -12.53 -9.94
N ASP A 913 -12.94 -12.43 -10.90
CA ASP A 913 -12.95 -11.40 -11.95
C ASP A 913 -13.04 -12.04 -13.35
N PHE A 914 -13.71 -11.37 -14.27
CA PHE A 914 -13.89 -11.83 -15.66
C PHE A 914 -13.49 -10.75 -16.67
N ASP A 915 -12.81 -11.16 -17.74
CA ASP A 915 -12.46 -10.32 -18.88
C ASP A 915 -12.78 -11.02 -20.21
N LEU A 916 -13.30 -10.24 -21.15
CA LEU A 916 -13.57 -10.64 -22.52
C LEU A 916 -13.13 -9.52 -23.47
N SER A 917 -12.24 -9.86 -24.40
CA SER A 917 -11.78 -9.00 -25.48
C SER A 917 -12.17 -9.60 -26.84
N TYR A 918 -12.69 -8.77 -27.75
CA TYR A 918 -13.05 -9.16 -29.11
C TYR A 918 -12.49 -8.18 -30.15
N LYS A 919 -11.65 -8.69 -31.07
CA LYS A 919 -11.13 -7.93 -32.21
C LYS A 919 -12.22 -7.76 -33.27
N ILE A 920 -12.88 -6.61 -33.24
CA ILE A 920 -13.93 -6.22 -34.20
C ILE A 920 -13.32 -6.07 -35.60
N THR A 921 -12.16 -5.42 -35.67
CA THR A 921 -11.32 -5.32 -36.88
C THR A 921 -9.85 -5.50 -36.49
N LYS A 922 -8.93 -5.38 -37.45
CA LYS A 922 -7.48 -5.39 -37.15
C LYS A 922 -7.03 -4.24 -36.23
N ASN A 923 -7.77 -3.12 -36.20
CA ASN A 923 -7.41 -1.93 -35.43
C ASN A 923 -8.35 -1.72 -34.22
N TRP A 924 -9.59 -2.21 -34.29
CA TRP A 924 -10.61 -2.00 -33.25
C TRP A 924 -10.83 -3.25 -32.41
N THR A 925 -10.74 -3.11 -31.09
CA THR A 925 -11.03 -4.16 -30.10
C THR A 925 -12.09 -3.67 -29.12
N GLY A 926 -13.17 -4.44 -28.96
CA GLY A 926 -14.15 -4.24 -27.89
C GLY A 926 -13.77 -5.06 -26.66
N ARG A 927 -14.08 -4.56 -25.47
CA ARG A 927 -13.78 -5.21 -24.19
C ARG A 927 -14.99 -5.18 -23.27
N PHE A 928 -15.21 -6.25 -22.53
CA PHE A 928 -16.20 -6.34 -21.47
C PHE A 928 -15.57 -7.02 -20.25
N GLN A 929 -15.68 -6.39 -19.08
CA GLN A 929 -15.00 -6.83 -17.87
C GLN A 929 -15.91 -6.71 -16.65
N VAL A 930 -15.69 -7.58 -15.67
CA VAL A 930 -16.42 -7.60 -14.40
C VAL A 930 -15.44 -7.89 -13.27
N ILE A 931 -15.40 -7.03 -12.26
CA ILE A 931 -14.56 -7.18 -11.06
C ILE A 931 -15.46 -7.54 -9.87
N ASN A 932 -14.99 -8.44 -9.00
CA ASN A 932 -15.69 -8.91 -7.79
C ASN A 932 -17.11 -9.42 -8.10
N ILE A 933 -17.21 -10.45 -8.95
CA ILE A 933 -18.49 -11.04 -9.40
C ILE A 933 -19.32 -11.57 -8.22
N THR A 934 -18.66 -12.01 -7.15
CA THR A 934 -19.32 -12.57 -5.96
C THR A 934 -19.82 -11.51 -4.98
N ASN A 935 -19.45 -10.24 -5.19
CA ASN A 935 -19.70 -9.15 -4.22
C ASN A 935 -19.17 -9.50 -2.82
N GLU A 936 -17.97 -10.08 -2.74
CA GLU A 936 -17.35 -10.42 -1.46
C GLU A 936 -17.12 -9.14 -0.63
N PRO A 937 -17.55 -9.10 0.64
CA PRO A 937 -17.30 -7.95 1.51
C PRO A 937 -15.84 -7.88 1.98
N TYR A 938 -15.42 -6.68 2.38
CA TYR A 938 -14.20 -6.48 3.14
C TYR A 938 -14.54 -6.44 4.64
N VAL A 939 -13.94 -7.33 5.42
CA VAL A 939 -14.24 -7.50 6.85
C VAL A 939 -12.97 -7.31 7.68
N GLU A 940 -13.07 -6.47 8.71
CA GLU A 940 -12.03 -6.26 9.72
C GLU A 940 -12.52 -6.67 11.11
N GLN A 941 -11.68 -7.33 11.88
CA GLN A 941 -11.91 -7.71 13.28
C GLN A 941 -10.82 -7.12 14.19
N ARG A 942 -11.07 -7.05 15.49
CA ARG A 942 -10.09 -6.55 16.47
C ARG A 942 -10.03 -7.43 17.70
N VAL A 943 -8.81 -7.82 18.06
CA VAL A 943 -8.47 -8.56 19.28
C VAL A 943 -9.13 -9.93 19.41
N ALA A 944 -10.47 -9.96 19.50
CA ALA A 944 -11.28 -11.15 19.59
C ALA A 944 -11.95 -11.47 18.25
N ARG A 945 -11.92 -12.74 17.86
CA ARG A 945 -12.62 -13.20 16.68
C ARG A 945 -14.12 -12.94 16.81
N GLY A 946 -14.73 -12.31 15.81
CA GLY A 946 -16.13 -11.86 15.80
C GLY A 946 -16.37 -10.47 16.39
N ALA A 947 -15.34 -9.80 16.93
CA ALA A 947 -15.40 -8.38 17.32
C ALA A 947 -15.13 -7.53 16.08
N PHE A 948 -16.13 -7.43 15.21
CA PHE A 948 -16.03 -6.71 13.94
C PHE A 948 -15.75 -5.22 14.16
N ASN A 949 -14.72 -4.72 13.47
CA ASN A 949 -14.35 -3.32 13.40
C ASN A 949 -14.97 -2.63 12.19
N ARG A 950 -15.00 -3.32 11.05
CA ARG A 950 -15.55 -2.81 9.79
C ARG A 950 -16.11 -3.97 8.97
N ILE A 951 -17.28 -3.78 8.37
CA ILE A 951 -17.84 -4.66 7.34
C ILE A 951 -18.23 -3.74 6.20
N GLU A 952 -17.72 -4.00 5.02
CA GLU A 952 -17.80 -3.07 3.89
C GLU A 952 -18.15 -3.78 2.58
N TYR A 953 -19.14 -3.23 1.88
CA TYR A 953 -19.50 -3.64 0.54
C TYR A 953 -19.24 -2.53 -0.46
N SER A 954 -18.58 -2.90 -1.56
CA SER A 954 -18.21 -1.99 -2.66
C SER A 954 -18.77 -2.41 -4.02
N GLY A 955 -19.47 -3.55 -4.08
CA GLY A 955 -20.20 -4.01 -5.25
C GLY A 955 -19.37 -4.68 -6.34
N THR A 956 -20.07 -5.41 -7.21
CA THR A 956 -19.55 -5.85 -8.51
C THR A 956 -19.46 -4.66 -9.47
N ARG A 957 -18.32 -4.47 -10.14
CA ARG A 957 -18.11 -3.37 -11.10
C ARG A 957 -18.01 -3.88 -12.52
N TYR A 958 -18.65 -3.20 -13.46
CA TYR A 958 -18.70 -3.58 -14.88
C TYR A 958 -17.95 -2.56 -15.72
N PHE A 959 -17.23 -3.01 -16.75
CA PHE A 959 -16.54 -2.12 -17.68
C PHE A 959 -16.81 -2.53 -19.13
N LEU A 960 -17.01 -1.52 -19.97
CA LEU A 960 -17.11 -1.66 -21.42
C LEU A 960 -16.04 -0.78 -22.07
N GLY A 961 -15.17 -1.37 -22.86
CA GLY A 961 -14.05 -0.68 -23.49
C GLY A 961 -14.09 -0.75 -25.01
N LEU A 962 -13.66 0.33 -25.66
CA LEU A 962 -13.36 0.33 -27.09
C LEU A 962 -11.94 0.87 -27.29
N LYS A 963 -11.08 0.01 -27.82
CA LYS A 963 -9.67 0.33 -28.11
C LYS A 963 -9.43 0.38 -29.61
N TYR A 964 -8.81 1.46 -30.06
CA TYR A 964 -8.18 1.58 -31.36
C TYR A 964 -6.66 1.46 -31.22
N ARG A 965 -6.05 0.64 -32.07
CA ARG A 965 -4.58 0.54 -32.18
C ARG A 965 -4.18 0.46 -33.64
N MET A 966 -3.15 1.22 -34.03
CA MET A 966 -2.52 1.14 -35.35
C MET A 966 -1.01 0.99 -35.24
#